data_AF-B1C6E1-F1
#
_entry.id   AF-B1C6E1-F1
#
_cell.length_a   1.000
_cell.length_b   1.000
_cell.length_c   1.000
_cell.angle_alpha   90.00
_cell.angle_beta   90.00
_cell.angle_gamma   90.00
#
_symmetry.space_group_name_H-M   'P 1'
#
loop_
_entity.id
_entity.type
_entity.pdbx_description
1 polymer ?
#
loop_
_entity_poly.entity_id
_entity_poly.type
_entity_poly.pdbx_seq_one_letter_code
_entity_poly.pdbx_strand_id
1 'polypeptide(L)'
;MLGIFNEFKIGSSETYKTLAEVITKIPNDAGDIVFNICSDLYTDYYKDNYIELPKDKNITSLTIKTDQPSVTIGNDTLYNTYLFLNGIKLTVDSGVTIRGDIYGGDNGKNITADTNITINENAVIENCIYGGSKNADLTGNSYINIKGKVSRYIFGGCHSYADNTTPNAEANMYGSSYITVEPKGCGYWIYGGNKATSDYSATLATTITTTMSGSVNISMNGINDELYGGSYSGTGISPGPKNATCSDTIEGSIKIIYGATSRGYNGDYMALYGGSNVTGTNSDTNHSYSTIKGNIDIETIEDDNAAIEQDDTQAFNRYFGGGYAQGVNAVGKVKGNVTIKSAKPCWDSNLGLTGGGYAASGASIDVEGKTKIEIFKINNQDEYYENSNLTIGGGLCQNSDTSTSLNTTSTVGSSEIIIHEGATLIYGSTCNMNIIGRGYATGTNCNVDVKGSTSIKLERGIQPEQGICGGGMLYSKYCKNSSANVGSVKMDIRDDFMLNTNIIGGGYIYSALNASAKVNDRIDIKYGKNEDCSSGSVISGGYISNGFGDASIGSDKNDDSITINAGNGLNVYQFIGGSYVQKNTDESKIKITGNIKTNLEGGSIGYFLGGHKLSTSTTNAEIDGDIIHNISNITTTNFFYPGGTVYSNNADNPGKINISGNVMTKIENSTLTKQAYTGGGTYTIIEKNASVEFKDCTINTLICAVGSDYASIKGSSIVSLTGATTSNNYIYSYQGNATASVGKVLVEAGNEKGLQTKASIVGIYSTDQSNKTDVKVNKNAELNLTYTGTTTPYHLMNVYDIDIEKDGALITKSAQNAPIKGSLSGEGTITMPVGGKIIGSGTLGGNLTLKITGTLNKDIEFFEFDKSSTGKVNFTDPDYKYYLKKEIGSDKAIWVLKEGIIINTTPLITER
;
A
#
# COMPACT_ATOMS: atom_id res chain seq x y z
N MET A 1 49.25 -44.75 25.03
CA MET A 1 49.68 -43.54 25.74
C MET A 1 48.44 -43.04 26.47
N LEU A 2 48.39 -43.20 27.79
CA LEU A 2 47.23 -42.83 28.62
C LEU A 2 47.11 -41.30 28.60
N GLY A 3 45.99 -40.75 28.17
CA GLY A 3 45.73 -39.31 28.21
C GLY A 3 45.84 -38.83 29.66
N ILE A 4 46.75 -37.90 29.93
CA ILE A 4 46.88 -37.26 31.24
C ILE A 4 45.65 -36.35 31.37
N PHE A 5 44.70 -36.74 32.20
CA PHE A 5 43.50 -35.95 32.49
C PHE A 5 43.89 -34.86 33.50
N ASN A 6 43.99 -33.61 33.07
CA ASN A 6 44.44 -32.50 33.90
C ASN A 6 43.24 -31.82 34.58
N GLU A 7 42.76 -32.41 35.67
CA GLU A 7 41.72 -31.82 36.53
C GLU A 7 42.33 -31.07 37.72
N PHE A 8 42.00 -29.78 37.85
CA PHE A 8 42.42 -28.90 38.92
C PHE A 8 41.24 -28.60 39.84
N LYS A 9 41.37 -28.96 41.13
CA LYS A 9 40.38 -28.63 42.15
C LYS A 9 40.64 -27.26 42.74
N ILE A 10 39.64 -26.39 42.70
CA ILE A 10 39.77 -24.96 43.02
C ILE A 10 38.72 -24.59 44.06
N GLY A 11 39.15 -24.01 45.17
CA GLY A 11 38.24 -23.64 46.25
C GLY A 11 38.96 -23.27 47.55
N SER A 12 38.22 -22.67 48.47
CA SER A 12 38.73 -22.20 49.77
C SER A 12 39.50 -23.27 50.56
N SER A 13 39.15 -24.55 50.40
CA SER A 13 39.77 -25.70 51.07
C SER A 13 40.65 -26.56 50.16
N GLU A 14 40.80 -26.22 48.87
CA GLU A 14 41.50 -27.04 47.88
C GLU A 14 42.97 -26.64 47.68
N THR A 15 43.69 -27.40 46.84
CA THR A 15 45.11 -27.12 46.50
C THR A 15 45.28 -25.74 45.86
N TYR A 16 44.33 -25.34 45.03
CA TYR A 16 44.32 -24.03 44.39
C TYR A 16 43.16 -23.21 44.93
N LYS A 17 43.41 -21.95 45.28
CA LYS A 17 42.40 -21.08 45.89
C LYS A 17 41.68 -20.19 44.88
N THR A 18 42.31 -19.94 43.72
CA THR A 18 41.84 -18.99 42.70
C THR A 18 42.06 -19.56 41.29
N LEU A 19 41.30 -19.06 40.31
CA LEU A 19 41.56 -19.38 38.89
C LEU A 19 42.93 -18.86 38.44
N ALA A 20 43.31 -17.67 38.91
CA ALA A 20 44.60 -17.06 38.59
C ALA A 20 45.79 -17.91 39.06
N GLU A 21 45.68 -18.55 40.24
CA GLU A 21 46.72 -19.44 40.75
C GLU A 21 46.90 -20.68 39.85
N VAL A 22 45.80 -21.33 39.45
CA VAL A 22 45.84 -22.51 38.59
C VAL A 22 46.51 -22.23 37.26
N ILE A 23 46.20 -21.09 36.64
CA ILE A 23 46.74 -20.73 35.32
C ILE A 23 48.26 -20.74 35.30
N THR A 24 48.92 -20.28 36.37
CA THR A 24 50.39 -20.28 36.47
C THR A 24 50.99 -21.68 36.64
N LYS A 25 50.17 -22.70 36.89
CA LYS A 25 50.55 -24.08 37.20
C LYS A 25 50.12 -25.09 36.15
N ILE A 26 49.48 -24.65 35.07
CA ILE A 26 49.13 -25.52 33.93
C ILE A 26 50.43 -26.08 33.32
N PRO A 27 50.54 -27.41 33.17
CA PRO A 27 51.71 -28.04 32.56
C PRO A 27 51.81 -27.68 31.07
N ASN A 28 52.99 -27.83 30.48
CA ASN A 28 53.12 -27.81 29.02
C ASN A 28 52.41 -29.04 28.44
N ASP A 29 51.90 -28.94 27.20
CA ASP A 29 51.18 -30.03 26.52
C ASP A 29 49.96 -30.51 27.31
N ALA A 30 49.22 -29.55 27.90
CA ALA A 30 48.14 -29.84 28.83
C ALA A 30 46.95 -30.57 28.19
N GLY A 31 46.75 -30.43 26.87
CA GLY A 31 45.58 -30.99 26.19
C GLY A 31 44.28 -30.43 26.78
N ASP A 32 43.33 -31.30 27.10
CA ASP A 32 42.07 -30.90 27.72
C ASP A 32 42.27 -30.71 29.23
N ILE A 33 41.83 -29.56 29.74
CA ILE A 33 41.91 -29.20 31.15
C ILE A 33 40.51 -29.03 31.77
N VAL A 34 40.40 -29.39 33.04
CA VAL A 34 39.15 -29.26 33.81
C VAL A 34 39.40 -28.44 35.06
N PHE A 35 38.64 -27.37 35.23
CA PHE A 35 38.57 -26.60 36.47
C PHE A 35 37.35 -27.06 37.25
N ASN A 36 37.57 -27.83 38.32
CA ASN A 36 36.53 -28.31 39.21
C ASN A 36 36.42 -27.38 40.43
N ILE A 37 35.39 -26.53 40.40
CA ILE A 37 35.15 -25.51 41.41
C ILE A 37 34.44 -26.15 42.61
N CYS A 38 35.13 -26.20 43.74
CA CYS A 38 34.71 -26.90 44.95
C CYS A 38 34.03 -25.98 45.99
N SER A 39 34.15 -24.66 45.83
CA SER A 39 33.43 -23.64 46.61
C SER A 39 33.36 -22.33 45.84
N ASP A 40 32.50 -21.39 46.24
CA ASP A 40 32.44 -20.05 45.64
C ASP A 40 33.81 -19.34 45.64
N LEU A 41 34.10 -18.65 44.53
CA LEU A 41 35.36 -17.94 44.28
C LEU A 41 35.10 -16.43 44.18
N TYR A 42 35.05 -15.76 45.33
CA TYR A 42 34.79 -14.31 45.42
C TYR A 42 36.05 -13.44 45.31
N THR A 43 37.25 -14.04 45.41
CA THR A 43 38.53 -13.32 45.51
C THR A 43 39.31 -13.21 44.21
N ASP A 44 38.76 -13.68 43.08
CA ASP A 44 39.37 -13.55 41.74
C ASP A 44 39.26 -12.12 41.17
N TYR A 45 39.18 -11.12 42.06
CA TYR A 45 38.85 -9.73 41.79
C TYR A 45 40.03 -8.79 42.08
N TYR A 46 40.52 -8.06 41.08
CA TYR A 46 40.98 -6.66 41.21
C TYR A 46 40.88 -6.00 39.83
N LYS A 47 40.68 -4.67 39.82
CA LYS A 47 40.34 -3.81 38.66
C LYS A 47 41.25 -3.96 37.42
N ASP A 48 42.42 -4.58 37.57
CA ASP A 48 43.43 -4.79 36.52
C ASP A 48 43.83 -6.28 36.30
N ASN A 49 43.20 -7.23 37.00
CA ASN A 49 43.49 -8.66 36.87
C ASN A 49 42.41 -9.34 36.01
N TYR A 50 42.73 -9.58 34.75
CA TYR A 50 41.99 -10.50 33.89
C TYR A 50 42.58 -11.91 33.99
N ILE A 51 41.76 -12.90 33.70
CA ILE A 51 42.11 -14.31 33.64
C ILE A 51 42.34 -14.64 32.16
N GLU A 52 43.60 -14.86 31.76
CA GLU A 52 43.95 -15.20 30.38
C GLU A 52 44.56 -16.60 30.30
N LEU A 53 43.99 -17.47 29.46
CA LEU A 53 44.53 -18.81 29.27
C LEU A 53 45.85 -18.77 28.48
N PRO A 54 46.89 -19.50 28.92
CA PRO A 54 48.21 -19.39 28.32
C PRO A 54 48.26 -20.08 26.94
N LYS A 55 48.71 -19.35 25.91
CA LYS A 55 48.82 -19.84 24.53
C LYS A 55 49.95 -20.86 24.34
N ASP A 56 50.97 -20.83 25.19
CA ASP A 56 52.20 -21.63 25.08
C ASP A 56 52.11 -23.00 25.76
N LYS A 57 50.93 -23.37 26.30
CA LYS A 57 50.71 -24.61 27.05
C LYS A 57 50.02 -25.71 26.25
N ASN A 58 49.74 -25.50 24.96
CA ASN A 58 49.07 -26.47 24.08
C ASN A 58 47.77 -27.01 24.70
N ILE A 59 46.95 -26.12 25.26
CA ILE A 59 45.62 -26.44 25.78
C ILE A 59 44.65 -26.56 24.60
N THR A 60 43.87 -27.64 24.55
CA THR A 60 42.87 -27.89 23.49
C THR A 60 41.46 -27.46 23.90
N SER A 61 41.11 -27.64 25.17
CA SER A 61 39.83 -27.20 25.72
C SER A 61 39.90 -26.96 27.23
N LEU A 62 39.01 -26.11 27.73
CA LEU A 62 38.74 -25.87 29.15
C LEU A 62 37.29 -26.25 29.46
N THR A 63 37.10 -27.12 30.45
CA THR A 63 35.79 -27.34 31.08
C THR A 63 35.79 -26.76 32.49
N ILE A 64 34.85 -25.87 32.79
CA ILE A 64 34.59 -25.38 34.15
C ILE A 64 33.36 -26.12 34.67
N LYS A 65 33.54 -26.95 35.70
CA LYS A 65 32.49 -27.77 36.31
C LYS A 65 32.47 -27.61 37.83
N THR A 66 31.47 -28.22 38.46
CA THR A 66 31.44 -28.39 39.90
C THR A 66 30.84 -29.74 40.27
N ASP A 67 31.33 -30.34 41.35
CA ASP A 67 30.68 -31.49 42.00
C ASP A 67 29.72 -31.04 43.14
N GLN A 68 29.62 -29.72 43.39
CA GLN A 68 28.68 -29.14 44.35
C GLN A 68 27.32 -28.89 43.70
N PRO A 69 26.23 -28.70 44.47
CA PRO A 69 24.91 -28.36 43.91
C PRO A 69 24.94 -27.08 43.06
N SER A 70 25.69 -26.08 43.50
CA SER A 70 25.95 -24.84 42.75
C SER A 70 27.19 -24.14 43.27
N VAL A 71 27.89 -23.41 42.41
CA VAL A 71 29.01 -22.53 42.77
C VAL A 71 29.01 -21.25 41.95
N THR A 72 29.59 -20.20 42.50
CA THR A 72 29.74 -18.90 41.85
C THR A 72 31.20 -18.50 41.72
N ILE A 73 31.60 -18.06 40.52
CA ILE A 73 32.88 -17.43 40.23
C ILE A 73 32.62 -15.92 40.05
N GLY A 74 33.26 -15.09 40.88
CA GLY A 74 33.14 -13.63 40.83
C GLY A 74 32.23 -13.05 41.92
N ASN A 75 32.32 -11.74 42.11
CA ASN A 75 31.72 -11.01 43.24
C ASN A 75 30.36 -10.37 42.87
N ASP A 76 29.40 -10.42 43.80
CA ASP A 76 28.05 -9.81 43.73
C ASP A 76 28.02 -8.31 43.39
N THR A 77 29.06 -7.55 43.74
CA THR A 77 28.98 -6.08 43.72
C THR A 77 29.56 -5.41 42.48
N LEU A 78 30.45 -6.08 41.73
CA LEU A 78 31.31 -5.38 40.77
C LEU A 78 31.40 -6.03 39.38
N TYR A 79 30.90 -7.25 39.15
CA TYR A 79 30.90 -7.93 37.83
C TYR A 79 32.23 -7.90 37.03
N ASN A 80 33.39 -7.74 37.70
CA ASN A 80 34.68 -7.48 37.04
C ASN A 80 35.52 -8.73 36.75
N THR A 81 34.93 -9.91 36.61
CA THR A 81 35.70 -11.08 36.17
C THR A 81 35.83 -11.02 34.64
N TYR A 82 37.05 -11.01 34.11
CA TYR A 82 37.29 -11.06 32.66
C TYR A 82 38.03 -12.35 32.33
N LEU A 83 37.43 -13.23 31.53
CA LEU A 83 38.04 -14.49 31.08
C LEU A 83 38.36 -14.40 29.58
N PHE A 84 39.64 -14.47 29.23
CA PHE A 84 40.14 -14.51 27.86
C PHE A 84 40.61 -15.92 27.52
N LEU A 85 39.95 -16.54 26.53
CA LEU A 85 40.14 -17.94 26.17
C LEU A 85 41.23 -18.15 25.12
N ASN A 86 41.69 -17.11 24.44
CA ASN A 86 42.78 -17.19 23.47
C ASN A 86 42.56 -18.24 22.35
N GLY A 87 41.31 -18.46 21.93
CA GLY A 87 40.93 -19.47 20.94
C GLY A 87 40.77 -20.89 21.48
N ILE A 88 40.95 -21.09 22.80
CA ILE A 88 40.71 -22.39 23.45
C ILE A 88 39.22 -22.60 23.65
N LYS A 89 38.73 -23.80 23.37
CA LYS A 89 37.30 -24.15 23.52
C LYS A 89 36.90 -24.10 25.00
N LEU A 90 35.79 -23.44 25.33
CA LEU A 90 35.23 -23.41 26.68
C LEU A 90 33.91 -24.19 26.76
N THR A 91 33.77 -25.00 27.81
CA THR A 91 32.49 -25.52 28.29
C THR A 91 32.27 -25.10 29.75
N VAL A 92 31.14 -24.46 30.05
CA VAL A 92 30.68 -24.19 31.41
C VAL A 92 29.56 -25.15 31.73
N ASP A 93 29.77 -25.99 32.74
CA ASP A 93 28.87 -27.09 33.06
C ASP A 93 27.78 -26.72 34.07
N SER A 94 26.77 -27.58 34.20
CA SER A 94 25.63 -27.40 35.09
C SER A 94 26.06 -27.03 36.52
N GLY A 95 25.34 -26.08 37.14
CA GLY A 95 25.59 -25.64 38.52
C GLY A 95 26.69 -24.58 38.68
N VAL A 96 27.35 -24.17 37.59
CA VAL A 96 28.36 -23.09 37.63
C VAL A 96 27.73 -21.75 37.21
N THR A 97 27.92 -20.74 38.07
CA THR A 97 27.60 -19.33 37.78
C THR A 97 28.90 -18.52 37.62
N ILE A 98 29.04 -17.77 36.53
CA ILE A 98 30.16 -16.85 36.30
C ILE A 98 29.65 -15.42 36.24
N ARG A 99 30.16 -14.56 37.14
CA ARG A 99 29.87 -13.14 37.22
C ARG A 99 30.95 -12.33 36.54
N GLY A 100 30.92 -12.33 35.20
CA GLY A 100 31.95 -11.69 34.41
C GLY A 100 31.75 -11.80 32.91
N ASP A 101 32.66 -11.15 32.19
CA ASP A 101 32.75 -11.20 30.74
C ASP A 101 33.63 -12.37 30.30
N ILE A 102 33.17 -13.11 29.29
CA ILE A 102 33.94 -14.16 28.63
C ILE A 102 34.25 -13.70 27.21
N TYR A 103 35.52 -13.77 26.84
CA TYR A 103 36.02 -13.50 25.50
C TYR A 103 36.57 -14.80 24.91
N GLY A 104 36.07 -15.20 23.75
CA GLY A 104 36.60 -16.32 22.97
C GLY A 104 38.05 -16.08 22.55
N GLY A 105 38.42 -14.81 22.36
CA GLY A 105 39.74 -14.38 21.95
C GLY A 105 40.64 -13.85 23.07
N ASP A 106 41.51 -12.94 22.67
CA ASP A 106 42.59 -12.34 23.49
C ASP A 106 42.25 -10.89 23.88
N ASN A 107 43.05 -10.32 24.78
CA ASN A 107 43.02 -8.93 25.18
C ASN A 107 44.18 -8.14 24.53
N GLY A 108 43.93 -7.58 23.34
CA GLY A 108 44.88 -6.68 22.67
C GLY A 108 45.90 -7.34 21.74
N LYS A 109 45.90 -8.67 21.56
CA LYS A 109 46.71 -9.36 20.54
C LYS A 109 45.88 -10.16 19.57
N ASN A 110 46.26 -10.13 18.30
CA ASN A 110 45.57 -10.89 17.27
C ASN A 110 45.63 -12.39 17.54
N ILE A 111 44.56 -13.10 17.18
CA ILE A 111 44.49 -14.57 17.24
C ILE A 111 44.13 -15.16 15.89
N THR A 112 44.64 -16.37 15.63
CA THR A 112 44.34 -17.15 14.42
C THR A 112 43.85 -18.53 14.84
N ALA A 113 42.57 -18.63 15.14
CA ALA A 113 41.90 -19.84 15.59
C ALA A 113 40.37 -19.63 15.54
N ASP A 114 39.60 -20.71 15.48
CA ASP A 114 38.17 -20.64 15.76
C ASP A 114 37.92 -20.55 17.27
N THR A 115 36.97 -19.73 17.70
CA THR A 115 36.55 -19.65 19.09
C THR A 115 35.29 -20.49 19.32
N ASN A 116 35.19 -21.15 20.47
CA ASN A 116 34.05 -22.02 20.80
C ASN A 116 33.68 -21.88 22.27
N ILE A 117 32.46 -21.45 22.55
CA ILE A 117 31.93 -21.26 23.90
C ILE A 117 30.62 -22.03 24.02
N THR A 118 30.54 -22.96 24.97
CA THR A 118 29.32 -23.71 25.28
C THR A 118 28.92 -23.50 26.74
N ILE A 119 27.68 -23.06 26.95
CA ILE A 119 27.07 -22.90 28.26
C ILE A 119 26.00 -23.99 28.42
N ASN A 120 26.25 -25.03 29.22
CA ASN A 120 25.34 -26.15 29.39
C ASN A 120 24.08 -25.78 30.20
N GLU A 121 23.08 -26.66 30.18
CA GLU A 121 21.86 -26.51 30.99
C GLU A 121 22.22 -26.23 32.46
N ASN A 122 21.49 -25.31 33.10
CA ASN A 122 21.71 -24.85 34.48
C ASN A 122 23.05 -24.16 34.78
N ALA A 123 23.88 -23.86 33.77
CA ALA A 123 24.98 -22.92 33.90
C ALA A 123 24.49 -21.48 33.68
N VAL A 124 25.10 -20.51 34.36
CA VAL A 124 24.70 -19.09 34.28
C VAL A 124 25.90 -18.18 34.05
N ILE A 125 25.84 -17.34 33.03
CA ILE A 125 26.74 -16.21 32.83
C ILE A 125 25.96 -14.95 33.16
N GLU A 126 26.31 -14.26 34.25
CA GLU A 126 25.55 -13.07 34.70
C GLU A 126 25.85 -11.80 33.88
N ASN A 127 26.95 -11.77 33.10
CA ASN A 127 27.33 -10.61 32.28
C ASN A 127 27.43 -10.98 30.79
N CYS A 128 28.55 -10.68 30.12
CA CYS A 128 28.62 -10.74 28.66
C CYS A 128 29.40 -11.96 28.13
N ILE A 129 29.03 -12.42 26.94
CA ILE A 129 29.87 -13.29 26.12
C ILE A 129 30.25 -12.53 24.85
N TYR A 130 31.52 -12.59 24.50
CA TYR A 130 32.09 -12.09 23.26
C TYR A 130 32.75 -13.26 22.52
N GLY A 131 32.31 -13.50 21.29
CA GLY A 131 32.86 -14.55 20.45
C GLY A 131 34.31 -14.30 20.07
N GLY A 132 34.71 -13.04 19.89
CA GLY A 132 36.05 -12.65 19.48
C GLY A 132 36.94 -12.10 20.59
N SER A 133 37.94 -11.32 20.16
CA SER A 133 38.91 -10.64 21.01
C SER A 133 38.41 -9.25 21.44
N LYS A 134 39.04 -8.68 22.47
CA LYS A 134 38.91 -7.27 22.84
C LYS A 134 40.08 -6.49 22.26
N ASN A 135 39.80 -5.43 21.50
CA ASN A 135 40.80 -4.53 20.89
C ASN A 135 41.90 -5.26 20.09
N ALA A 136 41.55 -6.38 19.45
CA ALA A 136 42.45 -7.16 18.62
C ALA A 136 41.67 -7.97 17.59
N ASP A 137 42.34 -8.41 16.52
CA ASP A 137 41.68 -9.17 15.47
C ASP A 137 41.51 -10.65 15.84
N LEU A 138 40.41 -11.23 15.34
CA LEU A 138 40.17 -12.67 15.25
C LEU A 138 40.27 -13.09 13.79
N THR A 139 41.20 -13.98 13.44
CA THR A 139 41.20 -14.71 12.17
C THR A 139 40.67 -16.12 12.40
N GLY A 140 39.38 -16.32 12.13
CA GLY A 140 38.65 -17.55 12.42
C GLY A 140 37.17 -17.29 12.67
N ASN A 141 36.41 -18.36 12.79
CA ASN A 141 34.98 -18.31 13.10
C ASN A 141 34.74 -18.28 14.61
N SER A 142 33.55 -17.82 14.99
CA SER A 142 33.07 -17.81 16.37
C SER A 142 31.85 -18.69 16.52
N TYR A 143 31.87 -19.60 17.49
CA TYR A 143 30.77 -20.50 17.80
C TYR A 143 30.34 -20.33 19.26
N ILE A 144 29.10 -19.91 19.48
CA ILE A 144 28.49 -19.73 20.80
C ILE A 144 27.24 -20.60 20.89
N ASN A 145 27.23 -21.55 21.83
CA ASN A 145 26.09 -22.45 22.07
C ASN A 145 25.56 -22.30 23.51
N ILE A 146 24.30 -21.89 23.64
CA ILE A 146 23.65 -21.58 24.92
C ILE A 146 22.52 -22.57 25.19
N LYS A 147 22.75 -23.47 26.16
CA LYS A 147 21.75 -24.36 26.77
C LYS A 147 21.36 -23.91 28.18
N GLY A 148 22.23 -23.12 28.83
CA GLY A 148 22.00 -22.46 30.11
C GLY A 148 21.52 -21.01 29.94
N LYS A 149 21.95 -20.10 30.82
CA LYS A 149 21.52 -18.70 30.81
C LYS A 149 22.68 -17.73 30.62
N VAL A 150 22.50 -16.73 29.76
CA VAL A 150 23.33 -15.51 29.69
C VAL A 150 22.43 -14.32 30.01
N SER A 151 22.66 -13.69 31.16
CA SER A 151 21.76 -12.69 31.74
C SER A 151 21.89 -11.29 31.13
N ARG A 152 22.92 -11.03 30.30
CA ARG A 152 23.14 -9.70 29.72
C ARG A 152 23.32 -9.72 28.21
N TYR A 153 24.55 -9.70 27.70
CA TYR A 153 24.81 -9.53 26.26
C TYR A 153 25.57 -10.71 25.68
N ILE A 154 25.20 -11.13 24.47
CA ILE A 154 25.96 -12.04 23.64
C ILE A 154 26.37 -11.28 22.38
N PHE A 155 27.66 -11.20 22.10
CA PHE A 155 28.21 -10.65 20.86
C PHE A 155 28.91 -11.77 20.10
N GLY A 156 28.52 -12.00 18.86
CA GLY A 156 29.10 -13.05 18.03
C GLY A 156 30.54 -12.75 17.58
N GLY A 157 30.89 -11.47 17.46
CA GLY A 157 32.18 -11.00 16.96
C GLY A 157 33.12 -10.39 18.02
N CYS A 158 34.01 -9.52 17.54
CA CYS A 158 35.01 -8.85 18.37
C CYS A 158 34.46 -7.60 19.07
N HIS A 159 35.15 -7.14 20.10
CA HIS A 159 34.81 -5.93 20.87
C HIS A 159 35.90 -4.88 20.69
N SER A 160 35.59 -3.80 19.96
CA SER A 160 36.41 -2.60 19.87
C SER A 160 35.92 -1.56 20.88
N TYR A 161 36.79 -1.16 21.80
CA TYR A 161 36.52 -0.21 22.87
C TYR A 161 37.63 0.83 22.93
N ALA A 162 37.27 2.11 22.77
CA ALA A 162 38.20 3.24 22.91
C ALA A 162 37.88 4.09 24.13
N ASP A 163 38.92 4.65 24.75
CA ASP A 163 38.84 5.55 25.90
C ASP A 163 39.95 6.63 25.82
N ASN A 164 40.17 7.37 26.92
CA ASN A 164 41.21 8.41 26.96
C ASN A 164 42.65 7.88 26.87
N THR A 165 42.87 6.60 27.13
CA THR A 165 44.18 5.94 27.04
C THR A 165 44.40 5.30 25.67
N THR A 166 43.33 4.80 25.06
CA THR A 166 43.32 4.16 23.75
C THR A 166 42.26 4.84 22.87
N PRO A 167 42.56 6.06 22.36
CA PRO A 167 41.56 6.84 21.62
C PRO A 167 41.21 6.24 20.25
N ASN A 168 42.07 5.37 19.71
CA ASN A 168 41.78 4.62 18.49
C ASN A 168 41.76 3.13 18.81
N ALA A 169 40.65 2.45 18.52
CA ALA A 169 40.49 1.03 18.77
C ALA A 169 40.02 0.30 17.51
N GLU A 170 40.62 -0.85 17.25
CA GLU A 170 40.27 -1.73 16.14
C GLU A 170 40.29 -3.18 16.60
N ALA A 171 39.25 -3.93 16.22
CA ALA A 171 39.14 -5.37 16.47
C ALA A 171 38.27 -5.99 15.38
N ASN A 172 38.89 -6.54 14.33
CA ASN A 172 38.19 -7.14 13.20
C ASN A 172 38.00 -8.65 13.39
N MET A 173 36.98 -9.20 12.74
CA MET A 173 36.77 -10.63 12.62
C MET A 173 36.90 -11.08 11.15
N TYR A 174 37.99 -11.75 10.83
CA TYR A 174 38.21 -12.40 9.54
C TYR A 174 37.58 -13.81 9.52
N GLY A 175 36.26 -13.87 9.73
CA GLY A 175 35.47 -15.10 9.73
C GLY A 175 33.98 -14.83 9.96
N SER A 176 33.23 -15.88 10.27
CA SER A 176 31.76 -15.85 10.48
C SER A 176 31.37 -16.14 11.93
N SER A 177 30.24 -15.59 12.34
CA SER A 177 29.64 -15.78 13.67
C SER A 177 28.50 -16.80 13.62
N TYR A 178 28.46 -17.70 14.59
CA TYR A 178 27.43 -18.72 14.79
C TYR A 178 26.95 -18.69 16.24
N ILE A 179 25.70 -18.30 16.46
CA ILE A 179 25.06 -18.27 17.77
C ILE A 179 23.88 -19.25 17.75
N THR A 180 23.83 -20.16 18.72
CA THR A 180 22.71 -21.08 18.92
C THR A 180 22.21 -20.95 20.35
N VAL A 181 20.92 -20.68 20.50
CA VAL A 181 20.22 -20.76 21.79
C VAL A 181 19.25 -21.93 21.71
N GLU A 182 19.56 -22.98 22.45
CA GLU A 182 18.80 -24.24 22.47
C GLU A 182 17.47 -24.06 23.24
N PRO A 183 16.50 -24.99 23.15
CA PRO A 183 15.17 -24.83 23.73
C PRO A 183 15.11 -24.46 25.23
N LYS A 184 16.10 -24.91 26.02
CA LYS A 184 16.21 -24.55 27.46
C LYS A 184 17.16 -23.37 27.73
N GLY A 185 17.83 -22.90 26.69
CA GLY A 185 18.76 -21.79 26.75
C GLY A 185 18.05 -20.45 26.91
N CYS A 186 18.77 -19.48 27.47
CA CYS A 186 18.33 -18.10 27.58
C CYS A 186 19.49 -17.17 27.19
N GLY A 187 19.31 -16.37 26.15
CA GLY A 187 20.22 -15.29 25.77
C GLY A 187 19.46 -13.98 25.81
N TYR A 188 19.74 -13.14 26.80
CA TYR A 188 18.90 -11.97 27.07
C TYR A 188 18.93 -10.93 25.93
N TRP A 189 20.09 -10.35 25.64
CA TRP A 189 20.33 -9.52 24.46
C TRP A 189 21.38 -10.13 23.55
N ILE A 190 21.03 -10.35 22.29
CA ILE A 190 21.90 -11.04 21.32
C ILE A 190 22.26 -10.08 20.19
N TYR A 191 23.55 -10.00 19.88
CA TYR A 191 24.11 -9.27 18.75
C TYR A 191 24.94 -10.24 17.92
N GLY A 192 24.53 -10.47 16.68
CA GLY A 192 25.19 -11.42 15.79
C GLY A 192 26.61 -11.01 15.40
N GLY A 193 26.86 -9.70 15.32
CA GLY A 193 28.10 -9.10 14.86
C GLY A 193 29.08 -8.66 15.95
N ASN A 194 29.88 -7.66 15.62
CA ASN A 194 30.87 -7.05 16.50
C ASN A 194 30.23 -6.02 17.44
N LYS A 195 31.03 -5.51 18.38
CA LYS A 195 30.70 -4.37 19.21
C LYS A 195 31.74 -3.26 19.02
N ALA A 196 31.32 -2.10 18.52
CA ALA A 196 32.08 -0.87 18.51
C ALA A 196 31.49 0.12 19.52
N THR A 197 32.27 0.51 20.53
CA THR A 197 31.81 1.44 21.54
C THR A 197 32.92 2.36 22.03
N SER A 198 32.60 3.61 22.32
CA SER A 198 33.49 4.53 23.02
C SER A 198 33.15 4.59 24.51
N ASP A 199 34.14 4.89 25.35
CA ASP A 199 33.91 5.21 26.74
C ASP A 199 33.08 6.49 26.87
N TYR A 200 32.11 6.45 27.77
CA TYR A 200 31.22 7.56 28.04
C TYR A 200 31.94 8.75 28.70
N SER A 201 33.01 8.49 29.45
CA SER A 201 33.80 9.51 30.14
C SER A 201 34.97 10.06 29.33
N ALA A 202 35.11 9.61 28.06
CA ALA A 202 36.18 10.06 27.21
C ALA A 202 36.08 11.57 26.92
N THR A 203 37.19 12.28 27.09
CA THR A 203 37.32 13.72 26.79
C THR A 203 38.11 13.95 25.50
N LEU A 204 38.85 12.95 25.02
CA LEU A 204 39.53 12.95 23.74
C LEU A 204 38.58 12.51 22.61
N ALA A 205 38.86 12.96 21.39
CA ALA A 205 38.24 12.42 20.20
C ALA A 205 38.62 10.93 20.07
N THR A 206 37.63 10.09 19.77
CA THR A 206 37.84 8.63 19.66
C THR A 206 37.41 8.11 18.30
N THR A 207 38.14 7.14 17.75
CA THR A 207 37.80 6.44 16.51
C THR A 207 37.81 4.94 16.76
N ILE A 208 36.66 4.30 16.54
CA ILE A 208 36.46 2.87 16.76
C ILE A 208 36.03 2.26 15.43
N THR A 209 36.78 1.28 14.94
CA THR A 209 36.46 0.57 13.69
C THR A 209 36.45 -0.93 13.91
N THR A 210 35.46 -1.63 13.38
CA THR A 210 35.41 -3.09 13.41
C THR A 210 34.78 -3.62 12.12
N THR A 211 35.33 -4.71 11.59
CA THR A 211 34.82 -5.35 10.37
C THR A 211 34.70 -6.86 10.58
N MET A 212 33.58 -7.46 10.19
CA MET A 212 33.41 -8.90 10.04
C MET A 212 33.43 -9.26 8.55
N SER A 213 34.43 -10.04 8.12
CA SER A 213 34.55 -10.45 6.71
C SER A 213 33.55 -11.53 6.27
N GLY A 214 33.05 -12.31 7.23
CA GLY A 214 32.10 -13.39 7.01
C GLY A 214 30.66 -13.03 7.33
N SER A 215 29.84 -14.06 7.52
CA SER A 215 28.39 -13.96 7.74
C SER A 215 28.04 -14.15 9.22
N VAL A 216 26.81 -13.76 9.57
CA VAL A 216 26.20 -14.05 10.87
C VAL A 216 25.14 -15.13 10.70
N ASN A 217 25.13 -16.13 11.58
CA ASN A 217 24.09 -17.16 11.64
C ASN A 217 23.59 -17.31 13.07
N ILE A 218 22.29 -17.08 13.29
CA ILE A 218 21.65 -17.21 14.60
C ILE A 218 20.50 -18.22 14.51
N SER A 219 20.51 -19.20 15.40
CA SER A 219 19.40 -20.13 15.63
C SER A 219 18.87 -19.93 17.04
N MET A 220 17.60 -19.55 17.15
CA MET A 220 16.93 -19.16 18.38
C MET A 220 15.79 -20.12 18.66
N ASN A 221 15.97 -21.05 19.60
CA ASN A 221 14.93 -21.98 20.06
C ASN A 221 14.56 -21.75 21.53
N GLY A 222 15.39 -21.04 22.29
CA GLY A 222 15.17 -20.77 23.71
C GLY A 222 14.49 -19.43 24.00
N ILE A 223 14.93 -18.77 25.07
CA ILE A 223 14.38 -17.49 25.54
C ILE A 223 15.28 -16.32 25.15
N ASN A 224 14.70 -15.23 24.61
CA ASN A 224 15.39 -13.94 24.45
C ASN A 224 14.49 -12.76 24.77
N ASP A 225 15.09 -11.59 25.02
CA ASP A 225 14.40 -10.30 25.08
C ASP A 225 14.54 -9.60 23.72
N GLU A 226 15.77 -9.19 23.37
CA GLU A 226 16.04 -8.56 22.07
C GLU A 226 17.16 -9.27 21.29
N LEU A 227 16.93 -9.44 20.00
CA LEU A 227 17.90 -10.00 19.06
C LEU A 227 18.20 -8.98 17.95
N TYR A 228 19.47 -8.69 17.76
CA TYR A 228 20.03 -7.91 16.67
C TYR A 228 20.88 -8.83 15.79
N GLY A 229 20.50 -8.99 14.53
CA GLY A 229 21.25 -9.82 13.59
C GLY A 229 22.61 -9.22 13.23
N GLY A 230 22.71 -7.88 13.25
CA GLY A 230 23.94 -7.16 12.99
C GLY A 230 24.79 -6.92 14.23
N SER A 231 25.60 -5.86 14.15
CA SER A 231 26.52 -5.43 15.21
C SER A 231 25.88 -4.37 16.11
N TYR A 232 26.60 -4.01 17.17
CA TYR A 232 26.34 -2.80 17.96
C TYR A 232 27.38 -1.72 17.62
N SER A 233 26.93 -0.51 17.31
CA SER A 233 27.79 0.67 17.16
C SER A 233 27.22 1.86 17.93
N GLY A 234 27.97 2.38 18.91
CA GLY A 234 27.47 3.44 19.77
C GLY A 234 28.53 4.30 20.45
N THR A 235 28.31 5.61 20.50
CA THR A 235 29.25 6.59 21.09
C THR A 235 28.98 6.94 22.57
N GLY A 236 28.17 6.14 23.29
CA GLY A 236 27.79 6.38 24.70
C GLY A 236 26.76 7.51 24.91
N ILE A 237 25.81 7.35 25.83
CA ILE A 237 24.62 8.24 25.97
C ILE A 237 24.85 9.38 26.99
N SER A 238 25.06 10.62 26.51
CA SER A 238 25.00 11.97 27.16
C SER A 238 25.35 12.18 28.66
N PRO A 239 26.31 13.07 29.04
CA PRO A 239 27.11 13.91 28.16
C PRO A 239 28.32 13.09 27.73
N GLY A 240 28.11 12.21 26.75
CA GLY A 240 29.16 11.37 26.20
C GLY A 240 30.30 12.17 25.59
N PRO A 241 31.36 11.49 25.12
CA PRO A 241 32.51 12.13 24.50
C PRO A 241 32.10 13.11 23.40
N LYS A 242 32.87 14.19 23.23
CA LYS A 242 32.74 15.08 22.06
C LYS A 242 33.69 14.58 20.98
N ASN A 243 33.19 14.40 19.75
CA ASN A 243 33.93 13.90 18.58
C ASN A 243 34.31 12.41 18.62
N ALA A 244 33.37 11.53 19.00
CA ALA A 244 33.54 10.09 18.89
C ALA A 244 32.99 9.56 17.55
N THR A 245 33.72 8.67 16.89
CA THR A 245 33.27 7.95 15.68
C THR A 245 33.32 6.46 15.92
N CYS A 246 32.17 5.79 15.89
CA CYS A 246 32.06 4.33 15.91
C CYS A 246 31.63 3.84 14.53
N SER A 247 32.36 2.87 13.96
CA SER A 247 32.06 2.30 12.66
C SER A 247 32.17 0.78 12.70
N ASP A 248 31.14 0.12 12.21
CA ASP A 248 31.11 -1.33 12.04
C ASP A 248 30.73 -1.72 10.61
N THR A 249 31.30 -2.79 10.09
CA THR A 249 30.91 -3.38 8.81
C THR A 249 30.81 -4.90 8.87
N ILE A 250 29.73 -5.47 8.37
CA ILE A 250 29.59 -6.90 8.09
C ILE A 250 29.63 -7.07 6.57
N GLU A 251 30.65 -7.74 6.06
CA GLU A 251 30.83 -7.99 4.63
C GLU A 251 29.88 -9.09 4.13
N GLY A 252 29.59 -10.10 4.96
CA GLY A 252 28.71 -11.22 4.64
C GLY A 252 27.23 -10.93 4.85
N SER A 253 26.44 -12.01 4.82
CA SER A 253 24.98 -11.98 5.02
C SER A 253 24.62 -12.34 6.46
N ILE A 254 23.41 -12.01 6.87
CA ILE A 254 22.84 -12.35 8.17
C ILE A 254 21.71 -13.36 7.96
N LYS A 255 21.74 -14.46 8.71
CA LYS A 255 20.65 -15.43 8.75
C LYS A 255 20.16 -15.61 10.19
N ILE A 256 18.85 -15.46 10.40
CA ILE A 256 18.20 -15.60 11.71
C ILE A 256 17.05 -16.59 11.56
N ILE A 257 17.02 -17.61 12.42
CA ILE A 257 15.94 -18.60 12.46
C ILE A 257 15.40 -18.67 13.89
N TYR A 258 14.12 -18.37 14.07
CA TYR A 258 13.37 -18.73 15.26
C TYR A 258 12.67 -20.07 15.03
N GLY A 259 12.98 -21.06 15.86
CA GLY A 259 12.29 -22.35 15.82
C GLY A 259 11.03 -22.36 16.69
N ALA A 260 10.25 -23.43 16.61
CA ALA A 260 8.93 -23.54 17.26
C ALA A 260 8.89 -23.12 18.74
N THR A 261 9.92 -23.48 19.52
CA THR A 261 9.96 -23.31 20.99
C THR A 261 10.45 -21.93 21.46
N SER A 262 10.84 -21.05 20.54
CA SER A 262 11.41 -19.75 20.87
C SER A 262 10.36 -18.86 21.54
N ARG A 263 10.76 -18.15 22.61
CA ARG A 263 9.82 -17.32 23.38
C ARG A 263 10.49 -16.10 24.02
N GLY A 264 9.67 -15.11 24.35
CA GLY A 264 10.08 -13.90 25.05
C GLY A 264 10.42 -14.14 26.52
N TYR A 265 11.24 -13.25 27.08
CA TYR A 265 11.71 -13.33 28.46
C TYR A 265 10.66 -12.82 29.45
N ASN A 266 10.65 -13.38 30.67
CA ASN A 266 9.82 -12.91 31.80
C ASN A 266 8.30 -12.85 31.55
N GLY A 267 7.76 -13.60 30.60
CA GLY A 267 6.33 -13.53 30.28
C GLY A 267 5.98 -12.37 29.32
N ASP A 268 6.98 -11.71 28.74
CA ASP A 268 6.84 -10.58 27.82
C ASP A 268 7.13 -11.01 26.37
N TYR A 269 6.90 -10.10 25.42
CA TYR A 269 7.12 -10.27 23.98
C TYR A 269 8.59 -10.43 23.59
N MET A 270 8.82 -10.92 22.38
CA MET A 270 10.13 -10.89 21.72
C MET A 270 10.34 -9.58 20.94
N ALA A 271 11.59 -9.12 20.86
CA ALA A 271 12.01 -8.07 19.94
C ALA A 271 13.09 -8.55 18.97
N LEU A 272 12.91 -8.25 17.69
CA LEU A 272 13.78 -8.68 16.60
C LEU A 272 14.14 -7.51 15.68
N TYR A 273 15.44 -7.37 15.46
CA TYR A 273 16.05 -6.41 14.55
C TYR A 273 17.01 -7.17 13.63
N GLY A 274 16.66 -7.34 12.36
CA GLY A 274 17.47 -8.12 11.42
C GLY A 274 18.86 -7.53 11.18
N GLY A 275 18.96 -6.20 11.16
CA GLY A 275 20.22 -5.48 11.01
C GLY A 275 20.88 -5.11 12.33
N SER A 276 21.72 -4.07 12.29
CA SER A 276 22.51 -3.61 13.43
C SER A 276 21.72 -2.69 14.37
N ASN A 277 22.23 -2.52 15.58
CA ASN A 277 21.83 -1.47 16.53
C ASN A 277 22.83 -0.31 16.45
N VAL A 278 22.38 0.85 15.97
CA VAL A 278 23.23 2.03 15.80
C VAL A 278 22.72 3.16 16.69
N THR A 279 23.54 3.57 17.65
CA THR A 279 23.16 4.59 18.63
C THR A 279 24.04 5.84 18.51
N GLY A 280 23.39 6.97 18.32
CA GLY A 280 23.97 8.30 18.27
C GLY A 280 23.79 9.02 19.60
N THR A 281 24.06 10.32 19.60
CA THR A 281 23.87 11.17 20.79
C THR A 281 23.14 12.45 20.44
N ASN A 282 22.90 13.31 21.43
CA ASN A 282 22.40 14.66 21.21
C ASN A 282 23.50 15.61 20.66
N SER A 283 24.74 15.14 20.49
CA SER A 283 25.83 15.94 19.93
C SER A 283 26.01 15.64 18.44
N ASP A 284 25.94 16.70 17.63
CA ASP A 284 26.21 16.65 16.19
C ASP A 284 27.66 16.28 15.83
N THR A 285 28.55 16.18 16.81
CA THR A 285 29.98 15.82 16.59
C THR A 285 30.25 14.32 16.68
N ASN A 286 29.32 13.57 17.26
CA ASN A 286 29.45 12.12 17.39
C ASN A 286 28.81 11.44 16.19
N HIS A 287 29.41 10.35 15.74
CA HIS A 287 28.96 9.62 14.57
C HIS A 287 29.01 8.11 14.83
N SER A 288 27.93 7.42 14.49
CA SER A 288 27.83 5.96 14.61
C SER A 288 27.36 5.38 13.29
N TYR A 289 28.13 4.46 12.74
CA TYR A 289 27.85 3.82 11.46
C TYR A 289 27.84 2.30 11.61
N SER A 290 26.87 1.63 11.01
CA SER A 290 26.98 0.20 10.75
C SER A 290 26.48 -0.13 9.35
N THR A 291 27.28 -0.89 8.60
CA THR A 291 26.94 -1.32 7.24
C THR A 291 26.97 -2.83 7.10
N ILE A 292 25.87 -3.41 6.66
CA ILE A 292 25.77 -4.81 6.26
C ILE A 292 25.82 -4.84 4.73
N LYS A 293 26.83 -5.47 4.15
CA LYS A 293 26.98 -5.54 2.69
C LYS A 293 26.18 -6.68 2.06
N GLY A 294 26.00 -7.78 2.77
CA GLY A 294 25.20 -8.92 2.32
C GLY A 294 23.70 -8.75 2.53
N ASN A 295 22.97 -9.86 2.36
CA ASN A 295 21.53 -9.92 2.57
C ASN A 295 21.20 -10.21 4.05
N ILE A 296 19.96 -9.97 4.43
CA ILE A 296 19.38 -10.39 5.72
C ILE A 296 18.23 -11.35 5.41
N ASP A 297 18.31 -12.56 5.93
CA ASP A 297 17.26 -13.58 5.81
C ASP A 297 16.75 -13.97 7.19
N ILE A 298 15.45 -13.81 7.42
CA ILE A 298 14.79 -14.06 8.71
C ILE A 298 13.65 -15.07 8.50
N GLU A 299 13.62 -16.08 9.35
CA GLU A 299 12.61 -17.14 9.34
C GLU A 299 12.00 -17.33 10.74
N THR A 300 10.68 -17.09 10.84
CA THR A 300 9.86 -17.16 12.06
C THR A 300 8.55 -17.89 11.75
N ILE A 301 8.63 -19.05 11.09
CA ILE A 301 7.47 -19.77 10.49
C ILE A 301 6.91 -20.93 11.33
N GLU A 302 7.50 -21.20 12.49
CA GLU A 302 7.10 -22.28 13.38
C GLU A 302 6.63 -21.71 14.72
N ASP A 303 5.68 -22.37 15.39
CA ASP A 303 5.26 -22.05 16.75
C ASP A 303 4.62 -23.30 17.39
N ASP A 304 5.07 -23.68 18.58
CA ASP A 304 4.57 -24.88 19.29
C ASP A 304 3.25 -24.66 20.03
N ASN A 305 2.82 -23.41 20.21
CA ASN A 305 1.56 -23.03 20.85
C ASN A 305 0.44 -22.72 19.84
N ALA A 306 0.72 -22.69 18.52
CA ALA A 306 -0.24 -22.30 17.50
C ALA A 306 -1.58 -23.07 17.54
N ALA A 307 -1.56 -24.33 17.99
CA ALA A 307 -2.75 -25.17 18.07
C ALA A 307 -3.53 -25.08 19.40
N ILE A 308 -3.06 -24.30 20.38
CA ILE A 308 -3.59 -24.26 21.75
C ILE A 308 -4.10 -22.86 22.09
N GLU A 309 -3.18 -21.91 22.25
CA GLU A 309 -3.47 -20.54 22.62
C GLU A 309 -2.33 -19.63 22.16
N GLN A 310 -2.63 -18.36 21.94
CA GLN A 310 -1.64 -17.39 21.51
C GLN A 310 -1.19 -16.53 22.70
N ASP A 311 -0.02 -16.85 23.23
CA ASP A 311 0.57 -16.14 24.37
C ASP A 311 1.43 -14.95 23.93
N ASP A 312 1.48 -13.91 24.77
CA ASP A 312 2.39 -12.77 24.61
C ASP A 312 3.85 -13.18 24.40
N THR A 313 4.29 -14.22 25.11
CA THR A 313 5.66 -14.73 24.96
C THR A 313 5.98 -15.34 23.60
N GLN A 314 4.96 -15.68 22.80
CA GLN A 314 5.13 -16.25 21.47
C GLN A 314 5.10 -15.18 20.37
N ALA A 315 4.73 -13.95 20.72
CA ALA A 315 4.59 -12.84 19.79
C ALA A 315 5.77 -11.88 19.82
N PHE A 316 5.95 -11.17 18.71
CA PHE A 316 6.85 -10.03 18.60
C PHE A 316 6.11 -8.74 18.94
N ASN A 317 6.72 -7.87 19.76
CA ASN A 317 6.30 -6.47 19.85
C ASN A 317 7.14 -5.57 18.91
N ARG A 318 8.29 -6.05 18.46
CA ARG A 318 9.18 -5.31 17.57
C ARG A 318 9.76 -6.27 16.55
N TYR A 319 9.51 -6.00 15.28
CA TYR A 319 10.03 -6.83 14.20
C TYR A 319 10.46 -5.94 13.04
N PHE A 320 11.75 -5.61 12.99
CA PHE A 320 12.33 -4.72 11.99
C PHE A 320 13.42 -5.42 11.19
N GLY A 321 13.19 -5.69 9.92
CA GLY A 321 14.12 -6.42 9.08
C GLY A 321 15.47 -5.71 8.87
N GLY A 322 15.45 -4.38 8.74
CA GLY A 322 16.64 -3.56 8.45
C GLY A 322 17.51 -3.21 9.66
N GLY A 323 17.03 -3.41 10.90
CA GLY A 323 17.72 -3.06 12.15
C GLY A 323 17.11 -1.87 12.90
N TYR A 324 17.90 -1.25 13.77
CA TYR A 324 17.51 -0.08 14.57
C TYR A 324 18.58 1.01 14.58
N ALA A 325 18.16 2.26 14.37
CA ALA A 325 19.02 3.42 14.52
C ALA A 325 18.34 4.53 15.33
N GLN A 326 19.05 5.09 16.31
CA GLN A 326 18.51 6.16 17.15
C GLN A 326 19.54 7.24 17.44
N GLY A 327 19.10 8.50 17.36
CA GLY A 327 19.91 9.67 17.70
C GLY A 327 20.61 10.28 16.50
N VAL A 328 21.07 11.52 16.67
CA VAL A 328 21.72 12.28 15.60
C VAL A 328 22.98 11.55 15.13
N ASN A 329 23.20 11.51 13.81
CA ASN A 329 24.33 10.86 13.14
C ASN A 329 24.46 9.34 13.41
N ALA A 330 23.41 8.68 13.89
CA ALA A 330 23.32 7.23 13.85
C ALA A 330 22.86 6.80 12.46
N VAL A 331 23.70 6.04 11.75
CA VAL A 331 23.42 5.59 10.38
C VAL A 331 23.62 4.08 10.27
N GLY A 332 22.51 3.37 10.14
CA GLY A 332 22.48 1.96 9.74
C GLY A 332 22.29 1.82 8.24
N LYS A 333 22.95 0.84 7.62
CA LYS A 333 22.80 0.58 6.19
C LYS A 333 22.85 -0.91 5.88
N VAL A 334 21.90 -1.38 5.08
CA VAL A 334 21.88 -2.72 4.50
C VAL A 334 21.99 -2.57 2.98
N LYS A 335 23.10 -3.04 2.39
CA LYS A 335 23.28 -2.94 0.93
C LYS A 335 22.53 -4.04 0.17
N GLY A 336 22.42 -5.22 0.77
CA GLY A 336 21.69 -6.35 0.21
C GLY A 336 20.18 -6.24 0.41
N ASN A 337 19.51 -7.35 0.11
CA ASN A 337 18.08 -7.51 0.31
C ASN A 337 17.75 -7.92 1.75
N VAL A 338 16.52 -7.66 2.17
CA VAL A 338 15.95 -8.16 3.42
C VAL A 338 14.78 -9.08 3.08
N THR A 339 14.86 -10.34 3.48
CA THR A 339 13.80 -11.34 3.29
C THR A 339 13.28 -11.78 4.66
N ILE A 340 11.98 -11.64 4.89
CA ILE A 340 11.28 -12.09 6.09
C ILE A 340 10.26 -13.13 5.67
N LYS A 341 10.32 -14.31 6.30
CA LYS A 341 9.26 -15.32 6.27
C LYS A 341 8.73 -15.46 7.69
N SER A 342 7.48 -15.04 7.92
CA SER A 342 6.87 -15.11 9.25
C SER A 342 5.56 -15.85 9.21
N ALA A 343 5.31 -16.62 10.26
CA ALA A 343 4.00 -17.13 10.62
C ALA A 343 3.69 -16.81 12.09
N LYS A 344 4.74 -16.67 12.92
CA LYS A 344 4.63 -16.15 14.28
C LYS A 344 4.07 -14.71 14.30
N PRO A 345 3.25 -14.38 15.30
CA PRO A 345 2.56 -13.11 15.43
C PRO A 345 3.48 -11.93 15.70
N CYS A 346 3.05 -10.75 15.23
CA CYS A 346 3.58 -9.46 15.65
C CYS A 346 2.43 -8.54 16.06
N TRP A 347 2.48 -8.00 17.28
CA TRP A 347 1.32 -7.37 17.93
C TRP A 347 1.44 -5.89 18.22
N ASP A 348 2.62 -5.27 18.12
CA ASP A 348 2.69 -3.83 18.36
C ASP A 348 1.97 -3.07 17.25
N SER A 349 0.79 -2.60 17.61
CA SER A 349 -0.14 -1.87 16.76
C SER A 349 0.42 -0.60 16.11
N ASN A 350 1.48 -0.02 16.69
CA ASN A 350 2.13 1.19 16.19
C ASN A 350 3.37 0.89 15.33
N LEU A 351 4.01 -0.26 15.52
CA LEU A 351 5.30 -0.58 14.91
C LEU A 351 5.20 -1.69 13.86
N GLY A 352 4.34 -2.69 14.09
CA GLY A 352 4.07 -3.81 13.21
C GLY A 352 5.30 -4.64 12.83
N LEU A 353 5.12 -5.53 11.85
CA LEU A 353 6.22 -6.19 11.15
C LEU A 353 6.67 -5.28 10.01
N THR A 354 7.91 -4.79 10.09
CA THR A 354 8.49 -3.84 9.13
C THR A 354 9.64 -4.48 8.37
N GLY A 355 9.59 -4.45 7.03
CA GLY A 355 10.65 -5.00 6.17
C GLY A 355 11.94 -4.19 6.19
N GLY A 356 11.83 -2.87 6.25
CA GLY A 356 12.94 -1.94 6.44
C GLY A 356 13.39 -1.87 7.90
N GLY A 357 14.15 -0.84 8.25
CA GLY A 357 14.58 -0.60 9.64
C GLY A 357 13.71 0.44 10.36
N TYR A 358 13.91 0.55 11.67
CA TYR A 358 13.33 1.60 12.50
C TYR A 358 14.36 2.69 12.80
N ALA A 359 14.09 3.91 12.34
CA ALA A 359 14.90 5.09 12.64
C ALA A 359 14.16 6.07 13.56
N ALA A 360 14.87 6.58 14.57
CA ALA A 360 14.32 7.53 15.52
C ALA A 360 15.28 8.70 15.83
N SER A 361 14.71 9.86 16.18
CA SER A 361 15.44 10.97 16.79
C SER A 361 16.65 11.49 15.99
N GLY A 362 16.49 11.69 14.68
CA GLY A 362 17.54 12.19 13.79
C GLY A 362 18.44 11.12 13.17
N ALA A 363 18.10 9.85 13.35
CA ALA A 363 18.85 8.72 12.80
C ALA A 363 18.46 8.37 11.35
N SER A 364 19.28 7.54 10.72
CA SER A 364 19.05 6.96 9.40
C SER A 364 19.20 5.45 9.44
N ILE A 365 18.29 4.72 8.80
CA ILE A 365 18.44 3.29 8.55
C ILE A 365 17.94 2.89 7.16
N ASP A 366 18.87 2.68 6.24
CA ASP A 366 18.53 2.49 4.83
C ASP A 366 18.79 1.05 4.35
N VAL A 367 17.86 0.51 3.57
CA VAL A 367 18.02 -0.75 2.84
C VAL A 367 18.16 -0.44 1.35
N GLU A 368 19.35 -0.55 0.77
CA GLU A 368 19.53 -0.26 -0.67
C GLU A 368 18.85 -1.31 -1.55
N GLY A 369 18.80 -2.56 -1.10
CA GLY A 369 18.14 -3.65 -1.81
C GLY A 369 16.61 -3.64 -1.66
N LYS A 370 16.03 -4.79 -2.01
CA LYS A 370 14.60 -5.06 -1.90
C LYS A 370 14.27 -5.65 -0.52
N THR A 371 13.18 -5.20 0.07
CA THR A 371 12.52 -5.88 1.18
C THR A 371 11.46 -6.85 0.64
N LYS A 372 11.41 -8.07 1.17
CA LYS A 372 10.39 -9.07 0.85
C LYS A 372 9.84 -9.66 2.15
N ILE A 373 8.54 -9.55 2.35
CA ILE A 373 7.83 -10.10 3.52
C ILE A 373 6.85 -11.15 3.01
N GLU A 374 6.91 -12.36 3.57
CA GLU A 374 5.99 -13.45 3.31
C GLU A 374 5.34 -13.87 4.63
N ILE A 375 4.01 -13.76 4.72
CA ILE A 375 3.23 -14.15 5.90
C ILE A 375 2.51 -15.47 5.61
N PHE A 376 2.70 -16.46 6.48
CA PHE A 376 2.18 -17.83 6.34
C PHE A 376 1.21 -18.18 7.47
N LYS A 377 0.36 -19.18 7.21
CA LYS A 377 -0.37 -19.94 8.22
C LYS A 377 0.53 -20.99 8.87
N ILE A 378 0.44 -21.17 10.19
CA ILE A 378 1.09 -22.29 10.89
C ILE A 378 0.22 -23.55 10.76
N ASN A 379 0.87 -24.70 10.61
CA ASN A 379 0.18 -26.00 10.57
C ASN A 379 -0.60 -26.22 11.87
N ASN A 380 -1.88 -26.59 11.75
CA ASN A 380 -2.80 -26.77 12.87
C ASN A 380 -3.01 -25.51 13.74
N GLN A 381 -2.71 -24.30 13.23
CA GLN A 381 -3.03 -23.09 13.99
C GLN A 381 -4.54 -23.04 14.28
N ASP A 382 -4.88 -22.65 15.50
CA ASP A 382 -6.25 -22.40 15.94
C ASP A 382 -6.90 -21.30 15.08
N GLU A 383 -8.24 -21.31 14.98
CA GLU A 383 -8.96 -20.34 14.16
C GLU A 383 -8.80 -18.89 14.64
N TYR A 384 -8.50 -18.70 15.93
CA TYR A 384 -8.25 -17.39 16.54
C TYR A 384 -6.77 -17.00 16.56
N TYR A 385 -5.86 -17.86 16.06
CA TYR A 385 -4.44 -17.53 16.01
C TYR A 385 -4.16 -16.48 14.94
N GLU A 386 -3.55 -15.38 15.36
CA GLU A 386 -3.28 -14.21 14.55
C GLU A 386 -1.85 -14.28 13.97
N ASN A 387 -1.66 -13.90 12.70
CA ASN A 387 -0.30 -13.87 12.13
C ASN A 387 0.27 -12.43 12.07
N SER A 388 -0.57 -11.42 11.83
CA SER A 388 -0.14 -10.02 11.83
C SER A 388 -1.31 -9.07 12.00
N ASN A 389 -1.13 -8.02 12.80
CA ASN A 389 -2.06 -6.89 12.85
C ASN A 389 -1.64 -5.72 11.95
N LEU A 390 -0.35 -5.57 11.64
CA LEU A 390 0.22 -4.54 10.78
C LEU A 390 1.49 -5.06 10.11
N THR A 391 1.53 -4.98 8.78
CA THR A 391 2.71 -5.29 7.96
C THR A 391 3.09 -4.08 7.11
N ILE A 392 4.36 -3.65 7.21
CA ILE A 392 4.93 -2.48 6.55
C ILE A 392 6.07 -2.95 5.64
N GLY A 393 5.95 -2.77 4.33
CA GLY A 393 6.94 -3.24 3.37
C GLY A 393 8.25 -2.45 3.41
N GLY A 394 8.18 -1.14 3.66
CA GLY A 394 9.31 -0.21 3.73
C GLY A 394 9.84 -0.02 5.15
N GLY A 395 10.36 1.18 5.43
CA GLY A 395 10.92 1.56 6.73
C GLY A 395 9.95 2.29 7.67
N LEU A 396 10.33 2.41 8.94
CA LEU A 396 9.60 3.17 9.95
C LEU A 396 10.43 4.36 10.46
N CYS A 397 9.82 5.53 10.55
CA CYS A 397 10.44 6.71 11.16
C CYS A 397 9.57 7.37 12.23
N GLN A 398 10.21 7.73 13.34
CA GLN A 398 9.59 8.48 14.42
C GLN A 398 10.50 9.59 14.93
N ASN A 399 9.90 10.73 15.24
CA ASN A 399 10.54 11.84 15.95
C ASN A 399 9.62 12.31 17.07
N SER A 400 10.19 12.89 18.13
CA SER A 400 9.39 13.56 19.14
C SER A 400 8.69 14.78 18.56
N ASP A 401 7.47 15.04 19.05
CA ASP A 401 6.57 16.08 18.56
C ASP A 401 7.15 17.51 18.60
N THR A 402 8.25 17.73 19.33
CA THR A 402 8.92 19.03 19.51
C THR A 402 10.18 19.20 18.65
N SER A 403 10.65 18.16 17.97
CA SER A 403 11.92 18.18 17.26
C SER A 403 11.76 18.62 15.80
N THR A 404 11.92 19.92 15.55
CA THR A 404 11.75 20.50 14.21
C THR A 404 13.04 20.57 13.39
N SER A 405 14.20 20.28 13.99
CA SER A 405 15.52 20.36 13.34
C SER A 405 16.13 19.01 12.97
N LEU A 406 15.59 17.90 13.49
CA LEU A 406 16.13 16.57 13.23
C LEU A 406 15.47 15.96 11.99
N ASN A 407 16.29 15.41 11.10
CA ASN A 407 15.82 14.66 9.93
C ASN A 407 16.01 13.18 10.20
N THR A 408 14.92 12.41 10.16
CA THR A 408 14.95 10.96 10.39
C THR A 408 14.58 10.23 9.11
N THR A 409 15.35 9.22 8.74
CA THR A 409 15.21 8.55 7.44
C THR A 409 15.21 7.03 7.57
N SER A 410 14.35 6.36 6.81
CA SER A 410 14.35 4.92 6.67
C SER A 410 13.90 4.54 5.27
N THR A 411 14.85 4.56 4.34
CA THR A 411 14.57 4.36 2.91
C THR A 411 14.82 2.91 2.49
N VAL A 412 14.08 2.45 1.47
CA VAL A 412 14.28 1.13 0.89
C VAL A 412 14.36 1.18 -0.64
N GLY A 413 15.08 0.24 -1.26
CA GLY A 413 15.20 0.15 -2.71
C GLY A 413 13.88 -0.19 -3.39
N SER A 414 13.20 -1.24 -2.93
CA SER A 414 11.86 -1.67 -3.38
C SER A 414 11.25 -2.56 -2.30
N SER A 415 9.94 -2.79 -2.33
CA SER A 415 9.26 -3.68 -1.37
C SER A 415 8.30 -4.66 -2.03
N GLU A 416 8.17 -5.83 -1.41
CA GLU A 416 7.17 -6.84 -1.76
C GLU A 416 6.58 -7.46 -0.50
N ILE A 417 5.26 -7.52 -0.43
CA ILE A 417 4.50 -8.18 0.64
C ILE A 417 3.66 -9.27 -0.01
N ILE A 418 3.76 -10.49 0.51
CA ILE A 418 2.96 -11.64 0.09
C ILE A 418 2.26 -12.20 1.33
N ILE A 419 0.93 -12.22 1.31
CA ILE A 419 0.13 -12.89 2.33
C ILE A 419 -0.38 -14.19 1.74
N HIS A 420 0.09 -15.30 2.29
CA HIS A 420 -0.23 -16.65 1.81
C HIS A 420 -1.58 -17.13 2.33
N GLU A 421 -2.21 -18.00 1.54
CA GLU A 421 -3.52 -18.60 1.85
C GLU A 421 -3.57 -19.15 3.29
N GLY A 422 -4.64 -18.79 4.00
CA GLY A 422 -4.89 -19.21 5.38
C GLY A 422 -4.27 -18.33 6.47
N ALA A 423 -3.42 -17.35 6.15
CA ALA A 423 -2.92 -16.41 7.15
C ALA A 423 -4.03 -15.47 7.65
N THR A 424 -4.05 -15.20 8.95
CA THR A 424 -5.06 -14.39 9.64
C THR A 424 -4.52 -12.97 9.90
N LEU A 425 -5.23 -11.96 9.39
CA LEU A 425 -4.91 -10.54 9.58
C LEU A 425 -6.04 -9.85 10.35
N ILE A 426 -5.76 -9.40 11.58
CA ILE A 426 -6.81 -8.95 12.50
C ILE A 426 -6.73 -7.47 12.87
N TYR A 427 -7.75 -6.96 13.55
CA TYR A 427 -7.75 -5.62 14.12
C TYR A 427 -6.67 -5.47 15.20
N GLY A 428 -5.95 -4.36 15.15
CA GLY A 428 -5.04 -4.03 16.23
C GLY A 428 -4.24 -2.78 15.92
N SER A 429 -3.97 -2.52 14.64
CA SER A 429 -3.21 -1.34 14.25
C SER A 429 -3.88 -0.04 14.67
N THR A 430 -3.09 0.85 15.27
CA THR A 430 -3.54 2.20 15.62
C THR A 430 -3.79 3.08 14.40
N CYS A 431 -3.30 2.65 13.23
CA CYS A 431 -3.39 3.39 11.99
C CYS A 431 -4.57 2.95 11.09
N ASN A 432 -5.36 1.97 11.55
CA ASN A 432 -6.47 1.36 10.82
C ASN A 432 -6.08 0.72 9.48
N MET A 433 -4.84 0.24 9.38
CA MET A 433 -4.32 -0.53 8.25
C MET A 433 -3.76 -1.86 8.74
N ASN A 434 -4.01 -2.94 8.02
CA ASN A 434 -3.24 -4.18 8.18
C ASN A 434 -1.99 -4.18 7.30
N ILE A 435 -2.02 -3.49 6.15
CA ILE A 435 -0.93 -3.56 5.17
C ILE A 435 -0.58 -2.16 4.66
N ILE A 436 0.71 -1.82 4.71
CA ILE A 436 1.30 -0.64 4.09
C ILE A 436 2.42 -1.11 3.18
N GLY A 437 2.27 -0.94 1.86
CA GLY A 437 3.22 -1.43 0.86
C GLY A 437 4.60 -0.79 0.99
N ARG A 438 4.64 0.49 1.41
CA ARG A 438 5.87 1.28 1.61
C ARG A 438 6.19 1.43 3.09
N GLY A 439 6.80 2.54 3.49
CA GLY A 439 7.12 2.89 4.87
C GLY A 439 6.07 3.77 5.53
N TYR A 440 6.23 3.90 6.84
CA TYR A 440 5.29 4.51 7.78
C TYR A 440 5.99 5.55 8.64
N ALA A 441 5.44 6.77 8.71
CA ALA A 441 6.01 7.85 9.49
C ALA A 441 4.97 8.51 10.41
N THR A 442 5.42 8.86 11.61
CA THR A 442 4.55 9.40 12.69
C THR A 442 5.04 10.74 13.29
N GLY A 443 6.23 11.21 12.92
CA GLY A 443 6.85 12.44 13.45
C GLY A 443 7.30 13.44 12.39
N THR A 444 7.79 14.60 12.82
CA THR A 444 8.23 15.70 11.93
C THR A 444 9.54 15.35 11.23
N ASN A 445 9.70 15.81 9.98
CA ASN A 445 10.86 15.56 9.12
C ASN A 445 11.26 14.07 9.02
N CYS A 446 10.25 13.19 9.00
CA CYS A 446 10.44 11.76 8.83
C CYS A 446 10.29 11.38 7.35
N ASN A 447 11.31 10.77 6.75
CA ASN A 447 11.30 10.37 5.34
C ASN A 447 11.50 8.86 5.22
N VAL A 448 10.45 8.15 4.81
CA VAL A 448 10.41 6.68 4.80
C VAL A 448 10.46 6.13 3.39
N ASP A 449 11.41 6.64 2.58
CA ASP A 449 11.23 6.61 1.15
C ASP A 449 11.51 5.25 0.44
N VAL A 450 10.63 4.75 -0.45
CA VAL A 450 10.89 3.64 -1.39
C VAL A 450 11.29 4.22 -2.74
N LYS A 451 12.51 3.95 -3.19
CA LYS A 451 13.05 4.50 -4.45
C LYS A 451 12.43 3.86 -5.70
N GLY A 452 12.22 2.54 -5.65
CA GLY A 452 11.64 1.73 -6.72
C GLY A 452 10.16 1.46 -6.51
N SER A 453 9.74 0.21 -6.72
CA SER A 453 8.33 -0.18 -6.68
C SER A 453 7.92 -0.82 -5.36
N THR A 454 6.64 -0.71 -4.99
CA THR A 454 5.98 -1.55 -3.99
C THR A 454 5.12 -2.59 -4.68
N SER A 455 5.07 -3.81 -4.15
CA SER A 455 4.19 -4.88 -4.63
C SER A 455 3.47 -5.54 -3.45
N ILE A 456 2.15 -5.62 -3.51
CA ILE A 456 1.33 -6.35 -2.53
C ILE A 456 0.63 -7.49 -3.27
N LYS A 457 0.76 -8.70 -2.76
CA LYS A 457 0.07 -9.89 -3.27
C LYS A 457 -0.70 -10.55 -2.14
N LEU A 458 -2.01 -10.60 -2.27
CA LEU A 458 -2.88 -11.33 -1.35
C LEU A 458 -3.34 -12.59 -2.07
N GLU A 459 -3.04 -13.75 -1.50
CA GLU A 459 -3.51 -15.01 -2.05
C GLU A 459 -5.01 -15.22 -1.78
N ARG A 460 -5.53 -16.37 -2.21
CA ARG A 460 -6.97 -16.63 -2.17
C ARG A 460 -7.49 -16.60 -0.73
N GLY A 461 -8.68 -16.06 -0.52
CA GLY A 461 -9.39 -16.17 0.76
C GLY A 461 -8.84 -15.31 1.90
N ILE A 462 -7.94 -14.37 1.63
CA ILE A 462 -7.42 -13.45 2.65
C ILE A 462 -8.47 -12.40 3.02
N GLN A 463 -8.67 -12.19 4.31
CA GLN A 463 -9.69 -11.29 4.85
C GLN A 463 -9.07 -10.34 5.88
N PRO A 464 -8.51 -9.20 5.45
CA PRO A 464 -8.01 -8.19 6.38
C PRO A 464 -9.18 -7.53 7.12
N GLU A 465 -9.06 -7.37 8.43
CA GLU A 465 -10.06 -6.64 9.22
C GLU A 465 -9.92 -5.11 9.13
N GLN A 466 -8.73 -4.62 8.76
CA GLN A 466 -8.37 -3.21 8.58
C GLN A 466 -7.83 -2.93 7.17
N GLY A 467 -7.59 -1.67 6.83
CA GLY A 467 -7.35 -1.24 5.46
C GLY A 467 -6.01 -1.68 4.85
N ILE A 468 -5.88 -1.42 3.54
CA ILE A 468 -4.66 -1.65 2.77
C ILE A 468 -4.24 -0.33 2.12
N CYS A 469 -2.95 0.00 2.20
CA CYS A 469 -2.32 1.11 1.49
C CYS A 469 -1.19 0.57 0.62
N GLY A 470 -1.32 0.67 -0.71
CA GLY A 470 -0.28 0.26 -1.67
C GLY A 470 0.95 1.18 -1.66
N GLY A 471 0.74 2.47 -1.40
CA GLY A 471 1.78 3.47 -1.21
C GLY A 471 2.30 3.53 0.23
N GLY A 472 2.78 4.72 0.63
CA GLY A 472 3.24 5.00 1.99
C GLY A 472 2.26 5.81 2.80
N MET A 473 2.51 5.85 4.11
CA MET A 473 1.58 6.41 5.06
C MET A 473 2.25 7.39 6.03
N LEU A 474 1.63 8.56 6.14
CA LEU A 474 2.04 9.66 7.02
C LEU A 474 0.89 9.90 8.01
N TYR A 475 1.06 9.42 9.24
CA TYR A 475 -0.05 9.25 10.19
C TYR A 475 0.18 10.02 11.48
N SER A 476 -0.13 11.31 11.45
CA SER A 476 -0.38 12.19 12.60
C SER A 476 -0.29 13.65 12.16
N LYS A 477 -0.83 14.56 12.99
CA LYS A 477 -0.56 16.01 12.88
C LYS A 477 0.91 16.39 13.07
N TYR A 478 1.71 15.49 13.64
CA TYR A 478 3.14 15.71 13.88
C TYR A 478 3.99 15.37 12.67
N CYS A 479 3.44 14.70 11.66
CA CYS A 479 4.09 14.47 10.37
C CYS A 479 4.16 15.77 9.56
N LYS A 480 5.01 16.71 10.00
CA LYS A 480 5.29 17.96 9.28
C LYS A 480 6.50 17.76 8.37
N ASN A 481 6.45 18.26 7.13
CA ASN A 481 7.55 18.18 6.16
C ASN A 481 8.10 16.74 5.96
N SER A 482 7.22 15.75 6.07
CA SER A 482 7.58 14.32 6.06
C SER A 482 7.19 13.70 4.74
N SER A 483 7.87 12.61 4.34
CA SER A 483 7.67 12.01 3.03
C SER A 483 7.60 10.48 3.00
N ALA A 484 6.79 10.01 2.06
CA ALA A 484 6.52 8.62 1.74
C ALA A 484 6.19 8.43 0.22
N ASN A 485 7.01 9.01 -0.68
CA ASN A 485 6.92 9.03 -2.17
C ASN A 485 7.45 7.80 -2.99
N VAL A 486 6.64 6.94 -3.60
CA VAL A 486 7.10 5.65 -4.21
C VAL A 486 7.37 5.82 -5.70
N GLY A 487 8.22 4.98 -6.31
CA GLY A 487 8.30 4.85 -7.76
C GLY A 487 6.95 4.43 -8.36
N SER A 488 6.57 3.16 -8.19
CA SER A 488 5.29 2.61 -8.65
C SER A 488 4.65 1.67 -7.62
N VAL A 489 3.36 1.43 -7.76
CA VAL A 489 2.59 0.51 -6.90
C VAL A 489 1.97 -0.59 -7.73
N LYS A 490 2.10 -1.83 -7.27
CA LYS A 490 1.37 -2.98 -7.81
C LYS A 490 0.60 -3.71 -6.70
N MET A 491 -0.68 -3.98 -6.93
CA MET A 491 -1.50 -4.80 -6.03
C MET A 491 -2.16 -5.94 -6.82
N ASP A 492 -1.95 -7.18 -6.39
CA ASP A 492 -2.57 -8.39 -6.93
C ASP A 492 -3.38 -9.06 -5.80
N ILE A 493 -4.68 -8.80 -5.79
CA ILE A 493 -5.63 -9.30 -4.79
C ILE A 493 -6.38 -10.45 -5.47
N ARG A 494 -6.12 -11.69 -5.04
CA ARG A 494 -6.73 -12.88 -5.66
C ARG A 494 -8.20 -13.07 -5.23
N ASP A 495 -8.74 -14.22 -5.58
CA ASP A 495 -10.14 -14.57 -5.42
C ASP A 495 -10.56 -14.70 -3.95
N ASP A 496 -11.87 -14.61 -3.69
CA ASP A 496 -12.52 -14.78 -2.38
C ASP A 496 -12.01 -13.83 -1.28
N PHE A 497 -11.59 -12.63 -1.67
CA PHE A 497 -11.16 -11.57 -0.77
C PHE A 497 -12.38 -10.81 -0.18
N MET A 498 -12.34 -10.53 1.12
CA MET A 498 -13.31 -9.66 1.80
C MET A 498 -12.61 -8.55 2.55
N LEU A 499 -13.14 -7.32 2.46
CA LEU A 499 -12.64 -6.17 3.21
C LEU A 499 -13.78 -5.24 3.61
N ASN A 500 -13.86 -4.95 4.89
CA ASN A 500 -14.87 -4.07 5.48
C ASN A 500 -14.45 -2.59 5.57
N THR A 501 -13.29 -2.24 4.99
CA THR A 501 -12.64 -0.93 5.15
C THR A 501 -12.08 -0.41 3.81
N ASN A 502 -10.97 0.33 3.80
CA ASN A 502 -10.48 1.02 2.59
C ASN A 502 -9.29 0.30 1.96
N ILE A 503 -9.30 0.21 0.62
CA ILE A 503 -8.10 -0.05 -0.19
C ILE A 503 -7.66 1.27 -0.81
N ILE A 504 -6.40 1.63 -0.62
CA ILE A 504 -5.78 2.83 -1.17
C ILE A 504 -4.63 2.39 -2.06
N GLY A 505 -4.70 2.69 -3.37
CA GLY A 505 -3.62 2.35 -4.30
C GLY A 505 -2.41 3.27 -4.18
N GLY A 506 -2.62 4.55 -3.89
CA GLY A 506 -1.55 5.53 -3.70
C GLY A 506 -1.10 5.68 -2.25
N GLY A 507 -0.55 6.84 -1.91
CA GLY A 507 -0.16 7.19 -0.55
C GLY A 507 -1.32 7.69 0.31
N TYR A 508 -1.18 7.57 1.64
CA TYR A 508 -2.15 8.02 2.62
C TYR A 508 -1.55 9.10 3.54
N ILE A 509 -2.14 10.30 3.51
CA ILE A 509 -1.79 11.44 4.35
C ILE A 509 -2.93 11.66 5.35
N TYR A 510 -2.70 11.31 6.61
CA TYR A 510 -3.68 11.48 7.69
C TYR A 510 -3.19 12.50 8.72
N SER A 511 -3.89 13.63 8.81
CA SER A 511 -3.58 14.77 9.68
C SER A 511 -2.22 15.44 9.48
N ALA A 512 -1.33 14.85 8.68
CA ALA A 512 0.00 15.36 8.37
C ALA A 512 -0.04 16.70 7.62
N LEU A 513 1.01 17.51 7.78
CA LEU A 513 1.06 18.90 7.32
C LEU A 513 2.26 19.12 6.40
N ASN A 514 2.07 19.74 5.25
CA ASN A 514 3.14 19.90 4.25
C ASN A 514 3.86 18.56 3.95
N ALA A 515 3.07 17.49 3.86
CA ALA A 515 3.55 16.12 3.72
C ALA A 515 3.58 15.70 2.25
N SER A 516 4.30 14.62 1.91
CA SER A 516 4.42 14.14 0.52
C SER A 516 4.30 12.62 0.46
N ALA A 517 3.28 12.09 -0.22
CA ALA A 517 3.05 10.65 -0.38
C ALA A 517 2.73 10.32 -1.86
N LYS A 518 3.63 10.72 -2.76
CA LYS A 518 3.46 10.60 -4.21
C LYS A 518 3.66 9.17 -4.71
N VAL A 519 3.15 8.90 -5.92
CA VAL A 519 3.56 7.76 -6.75
C VAL A 519 4.16 8.34 -8.02
N ASN A 520 5.46 8.21 -8.23
CA ASN A 520 6.16 8.95 -9.28
C ASN A 520 5.83 8.44 -10.70
N ASP A 521 5.46 7.17 -10.85
CA ASP A 521 5.26 6.49 -12.14
C ASP A 521 3.80 6.02 -12.30
N ARG A 522 3.42 4.88 -11.71
CA ARG A 522 2.06 4.34 -11.91
C ARG A 522 1.56 3.46 -10.80
N ILE A 523 0.26 3.22 -10.80
CA ILE A 523 -0.48 2.32 -9.91
C ILE A 523 -1.20 1.26 -10.76
N ASP A 524 -0.88 -0.01 -10.52
CA ASP A 524 -1.53 -1.16 -11.15
C ASP A 524 -2.26 -1.99 -10.09
N ILE A 525 -3.59 -2.08 -10.17
CA ILE A 525 -4.42 -2.86 -9.25
C ILE A 525 -5.15 -3.96 -10.00
N LYS A 526 -5.01 -5.19 -9.53
CA LYS A 526 -5.72 -6.35 -10.04
C LYS A 526 -6.53 -7.01 -8.93
N TYR A 527 -7.82 -7.21 -9.19
CA TYR A 527 -8.71 -8.02 -8.38
C TYR A 527 -9.08 -9.29 -9.14
N GLY A 528 -9.00 -10.42 -8.44
CA GLY A 528 -9.57 -11.70 -8.87
C GLY A 528 -11.09 -11.70 -8.85
N LYS A 529 -11.69 -12.89 -8.78
CA LYS A 529 -13.14 -13.09 -8.63
C LYS A 529 -13.52 -12.96 -7.16
N ASN A 530 -14.39 -12.00 -6.83
CA ASN A 530 -14.62 -11.59 -5.44
C ASN A 530 -16.10 -11.36 -5.13
N GLU A 531 -16.93 -12.36 -5.44
CA GLU A 531 -18.40 -12.29 -5.38
C GLU A 531 -18.95 -11.91 -4.00
N ASP A 532 -18.19 -12.16 -2.92
CA ASP A 532 -18.56 -11.88 -1.53
C ASP A 532 -17.86 -10.67 -0.90
N CYS A 533 -17.01 -9.94 -1.64
CA CYS A 533 -16.43 -8.71 -1.11
C CYS A 533 -17.56 -7.73 -0.81
N SER A 534 -17.72 -7.30 0.44
CA SER A 534 -18.74 -6.32 0.81
C SER A 534 -18.25 -5.40 1.93
N SER A 535 -18.62 -4.12 1.84
CA SER A 535 -18.54 -3.07 2.87
C SER A 535 -17.30 -2.15 2.97
N GLY A 536 -16.45 -2.10 1.94
CA GLY A 536 -15.32 -1.14 1.86
C GLY A 536 -15.42 -0.03 0.79
N SER A 537 -14.42 0.86 0.75
CA SER A 537 -14.16 1.77 -0.38
C SER A 537 -12.84 1.44 -1.09
N VAL A 538 -12.84 1.49 -2.42
CA VAL A 538 -11.63 1.38 -3.24
C VAL A 538 -11.26 2.77 -3.73
N ILE A 539 -10.07 3.23 -3.34
CA ILE A 539 -9.46 4.50 -3.75
C ILE A 539 -8.21 4.15 -4.55
N SER A 540 -8.29 4.24 -5.86
CA SER A 540 -7.20 3.77 -6.72
C SER A 540 -5.98 4.69 -6.68
N GLY A 541 -6.20 5.99 -6.42
CA GLY A 541 -5.15 6.99 -6.21
C GLY A 541 -4.78 7.19 -4.74
N GLY A 542 -4.35 8.41 -4.40
CA GLY A 542 -3.98 8.80 -3.03
C GLY A 542 -5.17 9.16 -2.15
N TYR A 543 -4.98 9.12 -0.83
CA TYR A 543 -5.97 9.56 0.14
C TYR A 543 -5.39 10.64 1.06
N ILE A 544 -6.08 11.78 1.18
CA ILE A 544 -5.73 12.82 2.15
C ILE A 544 -6.93 13.06 3.07
N SER A 545 -6.70 12.98 4.39
CA SER A 545 -7.74 13.22 5.39
C SER A 545 -7.22 14.05 6.56
N ASN A 546 -7.94 15.11 6.95
CA ASN A 546 -7.65 15.95 8.13
C ASN A 546 -6.29 16.66 8.12
N GLY A 547 -5.56 16.66 7.01
CA GLY A 547 -4.23 17.25 6.84
C GLY A 547 -4.06 17.82 5.43
N PHE A 548 -2.83 18.12 5.01
CA PHE A 548 -2.55 18.59 3.66
C PHE A 548 -1.14 18.20 3.19
N GLY A 549 -0.99 18.05 1.88
CA GLY A 549 0.27 17.62 1.28
C GLY A 549 0.16 17.34 -0.21
N ASP A 550 1.19 16.70 -0.76
CA ASP A 550 1.27 16.27 -2.16
C ASP A 550 1.09 14.76 -2.26
N ALA A 551 0.01 14.31 -2.88
CA ALA A 551 -0.25 12.91 -3.21
C ALA A 551 -0.46 12.72 -4.73
N SER A 552 0.35 13.42 -5.52
CA SER A 552 0.36 13.33 -6.98
C SER A 552 0.82 11.97 -7.48
N ILE A 553 0.35 11.58 -8.67
CA ILE A 553 0.59 10.29 -9.30
C ILE A 553 1.04 10.51 -10.75
N GLY A 554 2.08 9.81 -11.17
CA GLY A 554 2.54 9.73 -12.55
C GLY A 554 3.42 10.88 -13.04
N SER A 555 4.09 10.61 -14.16
CA SER A 555 5.08 11.48 -14.76
C SER A 555 4.88 11.75 -16.26
N ASP A 556 4.14 10.92 -16.99
CA ASP A 556 3.88 11.09 -18.43
C ASP A 556 2.38 11.10 -18.72
N LYS A 557 1.91 12.20 -19.33
CA LYS A 557 0.51 12.41 -19.71
C LYS A 557 -0.02 11.44 -20.77
N ASN A 558 0.85 10.74 -21.50
CA ASN A 558 0.45 9.83 -22.58
C ASN A 558 0.36 8.37 -22.14
N ASP A 559 0.86 8.04 -20.94
CA ASP A 559 0.84 6.70 -20.37
C ASP A 559 -0.33 6.52 -19.38
N ASP A 560 -0.65 5.27 -19.06
CA ASP A 560 -1.64 4.94 -18.03
C ASP A 560 -1.00 5.09 -16.63
N SER A 561 -1.38 6.12 -15.86
CA SER A 561 -0.90 6.33 -14.49
C SER A 561 -1.60 5.45 -13.47
N ILE A 562 -2.87 5.13 -13.73
CA ILE A 562 -3.68 4.27 -12.85
C ILE A 562 -4.41 3.27 -13.72
N THR A 563 -4.14 1.98 -13.51
CA THR A 563 -4.84 0.88 -14.15
C THR A 563 -5.50 -0.01 -13.10
N ILE A 564 -6.81 -0.23 -13.24
CA ILE A 564 -7.58 -1.14 -12.40
C ILE A 564 -8.21 -2.22 -13.29
N ASN A 565 -8.00 -3.48 -12.93
CA ASN A 565 -8.66 -4.63 -13.54
C ASN A 565 -9.32 -5.47 -12.45
N ALA A 566 -10.64 -5.51 -12.42
CA ALA A 566 -11.38 -6.39 -11.53
C ALA A 566 -12.10 -7.48 -12.33
N GLY A 567 -11.85 -8.74 -11.97
CA GLY A 567 -12.68 -9.86 -12.42
C GLY A 567 -14.07 -9.82 -11.80
N ASN A 568 -14.88 -10.85 -12.10
CA ASN A 568 -16.27 -10.95 -11.67
C ASN A 568 -16.48 -10.71 -10.16
N GLY A 569 -17.46 -9.89 -9.82
CA GLY A 569 -18.09 -9.92 -8.50
C GLY A 569 -17.65 -8.85 -7.51
N LEU A 570 -16.83 -7.87 -7.90
CA LEU A 570 -16.41 -6.80 -6.98
C LEU A 570 -17.62 -6.01 -6.44
N ASN A 571 -17.93 -6.16 -5.13
CA ASN A 571 -18.91 -5.29 -4.46
C ASN A 571 -18.25 -4.31 -3.49
N VAL A 572 -18.50 -3.02 -3.72
CA VAL A 572 -17.87 -1.93 -2.95
C VAL A 572 -18.87 -0.81 -2.69
N TYR A 573 -18.77 -0.16 -1.54
CA TYR A 573 -19.61 0.99 -1.23
C TYR A 573 -19.22 2.19 -2.11
N GLN A 574 -17.93 2.44 -2.30
CA GLN A 574 -17.42 3.46 -3.20
C GLN A 574 -16.27 2.92 -4.04
N PHE A 575 -16.36 3.12 -5.35
CA PHE A 575 -15.25 2.98 -6.27
C PHE A 575 -14.78 4.38 -6.68
N ILE A 576 -13.52 4.70 -6.40
CA ILE A 576 -12.87 5.96 -6.75
C ILE A 576 -11.66 5.65 -7.64
N GLY A 577 -11.73 6.02 -8.92
CA GLY A 577 -10.69 5.75 -9.91
C GLY A 577 -9.46 6.67 -9.76
N GLY A 578 -9.65 7.87 -9.21
CA GLY A 578 -8.57 8.78 -8.84
C GLY A 578 -8.30 8.80 -7.33
N SER A 579 -7.86 9.96 -6.85
CA SER A 579 -7.60 10.24 -5.42
C SER A 579 -8.86 10.73 -4.66
N TYR A 580 -8.86 10.54 -3.35
CA TYR A 580 -9.86 11.08 -2.42
C TYR A 580 -9.23 12.12 -1.49
N VAL A 581 -9.85 13.31 -1.37
CA VAL A 581 -9.47 14.30 -0.36
C VAL A 581 -10.66 14.59 0.54
N GLN A 582 -10.46 14.55 1.85
CA GLN A 582 -11.46 14.97 2.81
C GLN A 582 -10.93 15.83 3.95
N LYS A 583 -11.69 16.85 4.34
CA LYS A 583 -11.43 17.66 5.55
C LYS A 583 -9.99 18.18 5.63
N ASN A 584 -9.38 18.50 4.48
CA ASN A 584 -8.02 19.02 4.45
C ASN A 584 -7.97 20.37 5.17
N THR A 585 -6.90 20.61 5.91
CA THR A 585 -6.74 21.86 6.69
C THR A 585 -6.22 23.02 5.85
N ASP A 586 -5.64 22.72 4.68
CA ASP A 586 -5.13 23.67 3.69
C ASP A 586 -5.12 23.01 2.30
N GLU A 587 -4.95 23.78 1.22
CA GLU A 587 -4.91 23.28 -0.15
C GLU A 587 -3.88 22.14 -0.29
N SER A 588 -4.36 21.01 -0.82
CA SER A 588 -3.52 19.85 -1.09
C SER A 588 -3.18 19.79 -2.57
N LYS A 589 -2.01 19.24 -2.90
CA LYS A 589 -1.63 19.01 -4.28
C LYS A 589 -2.00 17.59 -4.68
N ILE A 590 -3.04 17.48 -5.51
CA ILE A 590 -3.50 16.23 -6.11
C ILE A 590 -3.46 16.39 -7.62
N LYS A 591 -2.45 15.81 -8.26
CA LYS A 591 -2.35 15.77 -9.72
C LYS A 591 -2.08 14.35 -10.19
N ILE A 592 -2.87 13.86 -11.14
CA ILE A 592 -2.59 12.65 -11.91
C ILE A 592 -2.04 13.10 -13.27
N THR A 593 -0.83 12.68 -13.63
CA THR A 593 -0.22 12.96 -14.93
C THR A 593 -0.14 11.68 -15.74
N GLY A 594 -1.13 11.51 -16.62
CA GLY A 594 -1.42 10.32 -17.42
C GLY A 594 -2.88 9.87 -17.27
N ASN A 595 -3.22 8.75 -17.91
CA ASN A 595 -4.59 8.28 -18.00
C ASN A 595 -5.03 7.47 -16.77
N ILE A 596 -6.34 7.46 -16.52
CA ILE A 596 -6.98 6.52 -15.60
C ILE A 596 -7.74 5.49 -16.43
N LYS A 597 -7.40 4.21 -16.27
CA LYS A 597 -8.04 3.10 -16.97
C LYS A 597 -8.68 2.13 -15.99
N THR A 598 -9.97 1.88 -16.17
CA THR A 598 -10.74 0.98 -15.32
C THR A 598 -11.43 -0.09 -16.16
N ASN A 599 -11.19 -1.35 -15.84
CA ASN A 599 -11.94 -2.48 -16.38
C ASN A 599 -12.62 -3.22 -15.21
N LEU A 600 -13.95 -3.19 -15.16
CA LEU A 600 -14.75 -3.86 -14.14
C LEU A 600 -15.72 -4.84 -14.79
N GLU A 601 -15.79 -6.05 -14.23
CA GLU A 601 -16.73 -7.08 -14.63
C GLU A 601 -17.48 -7.58 -13.40
N GLY A 602 -18.81 -7.59 -13.44
CA GLY A 602 -19.63 -8.17 -12.38
C GLY A 602 -19.66 -7.41 -11.07
N GLY A 603 -20.63 -7.74 -10.22
CA GLY A 603 -20.74 -7.22 -8.85
C GLY A 603 -21.63 -5.97 -8.69
N SER A 604 -21.58 -5.38 -7.50
CA SER A 604 -22.43 -4.27 -7.07
C SER A 604 -21.62 -3.08 -6.56
N ILE A 605 -21.70 -1.95 -7.25
CA ILE A 605 -21.01 -0.73 -6.88
C ILE A 605 -22.01 0.25 -6.27
N GLY A 606 -21.73 0.75 -5.06
CA GLY A 606 -22.51 1.82 -4.46
C GLY A 606 -22.37 3.10 -5.28
N TYR A 607 -21.30 3.86 -5.02
CA TYR A 607 -20.95 5.05 -5.78
C TYR A 607 -19.83 4.73 -6.76
N PHE A 608 -20.04 5.00 -8.03
CA PHE A 608 -18.98 4.95 -9.04
C PHE A 608 -18.45 6.37 -9.28
N LEU A 609 -17.19 6.61 -8.98
CA LEU A 609 -16.51 7.89 -9.13
C LEU A 609 -15.24 7.65 -9.94
N GLY A 610 -15.32 7.79 -11.26
CA GLY A 610 -14.22 7.39 -12.14
C GLY A 610 -12.96 8.26 -12.04
N GLY A 611 -13.12 9.52 -11.66
CA GLY A 611 -12.03 10.45 -11.36
C GLY A 611 -11.85 10.68 -9.85
N HIS A 612 -11.65 11.94 -9.46
CA HIS A 612 -11.43 12.32 -8.08
C HIS A 612 -12.72 12.39 -7.24
N LYS A 613 -12.57 12.26 -5.93
CA LYS A 613 -13.59 12.67 -4.96
C LYS A 613 -13.00 13.73 -4.06
N LEU A 614 -13.69 14.86 -3.91
CA LEU A 614 -13.34 15.89 -2.93
C LEU A 614 -14.51 16.04 -1.96
N SER A 615 -14.27 15.95 -0.66
CA SER A 615 -15.32 16.07 0.36
C SER A 615 -14.89 17.04 1.44
N THR A 616 -15.68 18.08 1.73
CA THR A 616 -15.33 19.11 2.72
C THR A 616 -13.91 19.63 2.48
N SER A 617 -13.63 20.01 1.24
CA SER A 617 -12.28 20.36 0.76
C SER A 617 -12.29 21.68 0.00
N THR A 618 -11.16 22.38 0.04
CA THR A 618 -10.84 23.59 -0.74
C THR A 618 -9.86 23.31 -1.89
N THR A 619 -9.51 22.03 -2.11
CA THR A 619 -8.46 21.61 -3.04
C THR A 619 -8.93 21.69 -4.49
N ASN A 620 -8.04 22.14 -5.39
CA ASN A 620 -8.18 21.92 -6.82
C ASN A 620 -7.38 20.66 -7.23
N ALA A 621 -8.08 19.61 -7.66
CA ALA A 621 -7.48 18.37 -8.14
C ALA A 621 -7.43 18.33 -9.66
N GLU A 622 -6.35 17.76 -10.21
CA GLU A 622 -6.08 17.74 -11.65
C GLU A 622 -5.86 16.32 -12.17
N ILE A 623 -6.45 16.00 -13.32
CA ILE A 623 -6.13 14.83 -14.15
C ILE A 623 -5.65 15.35 -15.50
N ASP A 624 -4.35 15.23 -15.75
CA ASP A 624 -3.71 15.59 -17.01
C ASP A 624 -3.60 14.36 -17.92
N GLY A 625 -4.75 13.90 -18.41
CA GLY A 625 -4.90 12.69 -19.20
C GLY A 625 -6.37 12.34 -19.43
N ASP A 626 -6.60 11.24 -20.15
CA ASP A 626 -7.95 10.71 -20.39
C ASP A 626 -8.40 9.79 -19.24
N ILE A 627 -9.71 9.72 -19.02
CA ILE A 627 -10.35 8.75 -18.13
C ILE A 627 -11.12 7.75 -18.99
N ILE A 628 -10.81 6.46 -18.85
CA ILE A 628 -11.33 5.39 -19.70
C ILE A 628 -11.91 4.28 -18.83
N HIS A 629 -13.19 4.00 -18.99
CA HIS A 629 -13.88 2.92 -18.27
C HIS A 629 -14.51 1.91 -19.23
N ASN A 630 -14.22 0.64 -19.01
CA ASN A 630 -14.93 -0.49 -19.60
C ASN A 630 -15.58 -1.28 -18.47
N ILE A 631 -16.89 -1.21 -18.38
CA ILE A 631 -17.67 -1.75 -17.27
C ILE A 631 -18.69 -2.72 -17.84
N SER A 632 -18.84 -3.89 -17.22
CA SER A 632 -19.83 -4.87 -17.66
C SER A 632 -20.44 -5.65 -16.52
N ASN A 633 -21.70 -6.07 -16.69
CA ASN A 633 -22.40 -6.96 -15.77
C ASN A 633 -22.52 -6.43 -14.33
N ILE A 634 -22.52 -5.11 -14.12
CA ILE A 634 -22.60 -4.53 -12.77
C ILE A 634 -24.03 -4.09 -12.41
N THR A 635 -24.28 -3.96 -11.11
CA THR A 635 -25.40 -3.17 -10.58
C THR A 635 -24.86 -1.95 -9.84
N THR A 636 -25.35 -0.75 -10.15
CA THR A 636 -25.08 0.44 -9.32
C THR A 636 -26.24 0.69 -8.37
N THR A 637 -25.94 0.89 -7.07
CA THR A 637 -26.96 1.15 -6.04
C THR A 637 -27.07 2.63 -5.65
N ASN A 638 -26.05 3.43 -5.97
CA ASN A 638 -26.03 4.88 -5.86
C ASN A 638 -25.54 5.53 -7.17
N PHE A 639 -25.06 6.77 -7.08
CA PHE A 639 -24.76 7.63 -8.22
C PHE A 639 -23.57 7.14 -9.04
N PHE A 640 -23.64 7.42 -10.35
CA PHE A 640 -22.61 7.07 -11.31
C PHE A 640 -21.99 8.34 -11.94
N TYR A 641 -20.76 8.67 -11.52
CA TYR A 641 -19.99 9.86 -11.90
C TYR A 641 -18.64 9.49 -12.55
N PRO A 642 -18.60 9.20 -13.86
CA PRO A 642 -17.36 8.90 -14.59
C PRO A 642 -16.20 9.88 -14.36
N GLY A 643 -16.47 11.18 -14.25
CA GLY A 643 -15.44 12.20 -14.01
C GLY A 643 -15.07 12.44 -12.53
N GLY A 644 -15.81 11.86 -11.58
CA GLY A 644 -15.70 12.20 -10.17
C GLY A 644 -16.67 13.29 -9.71
N THR A 645 -16.53 13.77 -8.46
CA THR A 645 -17.43 14.80 -7.90
C THR A 645 -16.84 15.51 -6.68
N VAL A 646 -17.35 16.71 -6.40
CA VAL A 646 -17.06 17.50 -5.22
C VAL A 646 -18.28 17.58 -4.29
N TYR A 647 -18.07 17.30 -3.00
CA TYR A 647 -19.03 17.46 -1.92
C TYR A 647 -18.50 18.51 -0.94
N SER A 648 -18.77 19.80 -1.16
CA SER A 648 -18.26 20.85 -0.28
C SER A 648 -19.36 21.53 0.53
N ASN A 649 -19.00 21.90 1.76
CA ASN A 649 -19.83 22.71 2.64
C ASN A 649 -19.43 24.20 2.57
N ASN A 650 -18.38 24.54 1.82
CA ASN A 650 -17.90 25.91 1.61
C ASN A 650 -18.29 26.37 0.20
N ALA A 651 -19.28 27.26 0.11
CA ALA A 651 -19.75 27.77 -1.18
C ALA A 651 -18.75 28.73 -1.87
N ASP A 652 -17.89 29.41 -1.10
CA ASP A 652 -16.96 30.43 -1.62
C ASP A 652 -15.69 29.79 -2.21
N ASN A 653 -15.24 28.68 -1.61
CA ASN A 653 -14.12 27.89 -2.13
C ASN A 653 -14.43 26.39 -2.02
N PRO A 654 -15.25 25.86 -2.94
CA PRO A 654 -15.73 24.49 -2.85
C PRO A 654 -14.68 23.43 -3.23
N GLY A 655 -13.53 23.82 -3.76
CA GLY A 655 -12.63 22.92 -4.48
C GLY A 655 -13.17 22.55 -5.87
N LYS A 656 -12.31 22.03 -6.74
CA LYS A 656 -12.63 21.71 -8.14
C LYS A 656 -11.89 20.48 -8.62
N ILE A 657 -12.47 19.77 -9.59
CA ILE A 657 -11.81 18.69 -10.31
C ILE A 657 -11.64 19.13 -11.76
N ASN A 658 -10.41 19.21 -12.26
CA ASN A 658 -10.09 19.57 -13.63
C ASN A 658 -9.54 18.37 -14.40
N ILE A 659 -10.13 18.04 -15.54
CA ILE A 659 -9.73 16.91 -16.39
C ILE A 659 -9.35 17.48 -17.76
N SER A 660 -8.06 17.37 -18.14
CA SER A 660 -7.54 17.91 -19.40
C SER A 660 -7.92 17.06 -20.62
N GLY A 661 -8.17 15.77 -20.40
CA GLY A 661 -8.53 14.79 -21.41
C GLY A 661 -10.03 14.56 -21.58
N ASN A 662 -10.34 13.47 -22.27
CA ASN A 662 -11.70 12.95 -22.45
C ASN A 662 -12.11 12.09 -21.26
N VAL A 663 -13.41 12.00 -21.01
CA VAL A 663 -14.00 10.99 -20.12
C VAL A 663 -14.82 10.03 -20.97
N MET A 664 -14.35 8.80 -21.13
CA MET A 664 -14.93 7.80 -22.02
C MET A 664 -15.35 6.58 -21.22
N THR A 665 -16.65 6.32 -21.18
CA THR A 665 -17.23 5.18 -20.47
C THR A 665 -18.00 4.30 -21.43
N LYS A 666 -17.73 3.00 -21.38
CA LYS A 666 -18.57 1.98 -21.96
C LYS A 666 -19.12 1.11 -20.83
N ILE A 667 -20.43 1.02 -20.74
CA ILE A 667 -21.12 0.18 -19.76
C ILE A 667 -22.06 -0.79 -20.47
N GLU A 668 -21.82 -2.09 -20.26
CA GLU A 668 -22.54 -3.18 -20.94
C GLU A 668 -23.30 -4.07 -19.94
N ASN A 669 -24.47 -4.58 -20.34
CA ASN A 669 -25.22 -5.60 -19.58
C ASN A 669 -25.44 -5.25 -18.09
N SER A 670 -25.61 -3.96 -17.78
CA SER A 670 -25.60 -3.48 -16.40
C SER A 670 -26.93 -2.85 -15.99
N THR A 671 -27.19 -2.83 -14.69
CA THR A 671 -28.38 -2.19 -14.11
C THR A 671 -27.98 -0.95 -13.31
N LEU A 672 -28.58 0.20 -13.63
CA LEU A 672 -28.34 1.45 -12.91
C LEU A 672 -29.61 1.87 -12.16
N THR A 673 -29.52 2.07 -10.86
CA THR A 673 -30.69 2.34 -10.00
C THR A 673 -30.79 3.80 -9.53
N LYS A 674 -29.71 4.59 -9.65
CA LYS A 674 -29.64 6.01 -9.33
C LYS A 674 -28.93 6.78 -10.42
N GLN A 675 -29.03 8.11 -10.37
CA GLN A 675 -28.67 9.04 -11.43
C GLN A 675 -27.30 8.72 -12.05
N ALA A 676 -27.28 8.65 -13.37
CA ALA A 676 -26.08 8.41 -14.16
C ALA A 676 -25.68 9.66 -14.94
N TYR A 677 -24.42 10.03 -14.87
CA TYR A 677 -23.87 11.22 -15.53
C TYR A 677 -22.95 10.82 -16.68
N THR A 678 -22.89 11.62 -17.73
CA THR A 678 -21.93 11.39 -18.83
C THR A 678 -20.49 11.72 -18.47
N GLY A 679 -20.31 12.75 -17.64
CA GLY A 679 -19.03 13.23 -17.15
C GLY A 679 -18.94 13.11 -15.63
N GLY A 680 -18.72 14.23 -14.95
CA GLY A 680 -18.67 14.30 -13.49
C GLY A 680 -19.92 14.90 -12.84
N GLY A 681 -19.92 14.87 -11.52
CA GLY A 681 -20.87 15.61 -10.67
C GLY A 681 -20.42 17.05 -10.44
N THR A 682 -20.75 17.58 -9.26
CA THR A 682 -20.62 19.00 -8.91
C THR A 682 -19.15 19.45 -8.98
N TYR A 683 -18.91 20.67 -9.50
CA TYR A 683 -17.58 21.28 -9.66
C TYR A 683 -16.55 20.44 -10.44
N THR A 684 -17.01 19.56 -11.33
CA THR A 684 -16.14 18.81 -12.24
C THR A 684 -16.07 19.50 -13.60
N ILE A 685 -14.86 19.81 -14.06
CA ILE A 685 -14.56 20.51 -15.30
C ILE A 685 -13.80 19.56 -16.22
N ILE A 686 -14.38 19.29 -17.39
CA ILE A 686 -13.82 18.44 -18.44
C ILE A 686 -13.50 19.34 -19.64
N GLU A 687 -12.22 19.40 -20.01
CA GLU A 687 -11.70 20.28 -21.06
C GLU A 687 -12.04 19.78 -22.47
N LYS A 688 -12.26 18.48 -22.64
CA LYS A 688 -12.64 17.85 -23.93
C LYS A 688 -14.05 17.27 -23.88
N ASN A 689 -14.23 16.06 -24.40
CA ASN A 689 -15.52 15.39 -24.51
C ASN A 689 -15.77 14.47 -23.30
N ALA A 690 -17.04 14.29 -22.98
CA ALA A 690 -17.51 13.23 -22.07
C ALA A 690 -18.49 12.34 -22.82
N SER A 691 -18.28 11.02 -22.81
CA SER A 691 -19.14 10.07 -23.51
C SER A 691 -19.46 8.85 -22.64
N VAL A 692 -20.72 8.43 -22.65
CA VAL A 692 -21.15 7.16 -22.06
C VAL A 692 -21.94 6.36 -23.10
N GLU A 693 -21.45 5.17 -23.43
CA GLU A 693 -22.19 4.15 -24.18
C GLU A 693 -22.88 3.19 -23.21
N PHE A 694 -24.21 3.21 -23.19
CA PHE A 694 -25.05 2.23 -22.51
C PHE A 694 -25.49 1.15 -23.50
N LYS A 695 -24.91 -0.04 -23.36
CA LYS A 695 -25.20 -1.17 -24.24
C LYS A 695 -25.89 -2.30 -23.47
N ASP A 696 -27.06 -2.72 -23.93
CA ASP A 696 -27.82 -3.81 -23.29
C ASP A 696 -28.09 -3.54 -21.79
N CYS A 697 -28.25 -2.26 -21.41
CA CYS A 697 -28.40 -1.84 -20.02
C CYS A 697 -29.87 -1.63 -19.62
N THR A 698 -30.16 -1.81 -18.33
CA THR A 698 -31.43 -1.41 -17.71
C THR A 698 -31.20 -0.22 -16.79
N ILE A 699 -31.77 0.93 -17.15
CA ILE A 699 -31.53 2.21 -16.48
C ILE A 699 -32.82 2.63 -15.76
N ASN A 700 -32.88 2.39 -14.46
CA ASN A 700 -34.07 2.64 -13.64
C ASN A 700 -34.06 4.06 -13.02
N THR A 701 -33.43 5.00 -13.70
CA THR A 701 -33.16 6.34 -13.20
C THR A 701 -32.94 7.32 -14.35
N LEU A 702 -32.80 8.60 -14.02
CA LEU A 702 -32.49 9.64 -14.99
C LEU A 702 -31.02 9.57 -15.44
N ILE A 703 -30.81 9.94 -16.70
CA ILE A 703 -29.48 10.09 -17.30
C ILE A 703 -29.24 11.58 -17.47
N CYS A 704 -28.19 12.11 -16.82
CA CYS A 704 -27.78 13.49 -16.93
C CYS A 704 -26.65 13.61 -17.96
N ALA A 705 -26.97 14.15 -19.14
CA ALA A 705 -25.95 14.43 -20.14
C ALA A 705 -25.13 15.68 -19.78
N VAL A 706 -25.56 16.52 -18.84
CA VAL A 706 -24.69 17.56 -18.27
C VAL A 706 -24.67 17.39 -16.77
N GLY A 707 -23.51 17.67 -16.17
CA GLY A 707 -23.28 17.56 -14.74
C GLY A 707 -24.22 18.42 -13.90
N SER A 708 -24.13 18.26 -12.58
CA SER A 708 -24.84 19.08 -11.59
C SER A 708 -24.23 20.50 -11.48
N ASP A 709 -24.60 21.23 -10.43
CA ASP A 709 -24.19 22.62 -10.23
C ASP A 709 -22.68 22.86 -10.46
N TYR A 710 -22.38 23.90 -11.24
CA TYR A 710 -21.02 24.32 -11.62
C TYR A 710 -20.16 23.27 -12.35
N ALA A 711 -20.73 22.16 -12.81
CA ALA A 711 -20.04 21.23 -13.69
C ALA A 711 -19.89 21.82 -15.11
N SER A 712 -18.80 21.46 -15.80
CA SER A 712 -18.55 21.93 -17.16
C SER A 712 -17.97 20.83 -18.04
N ILE A 713 -18.49 20.71 -19.26
CA ILE A 713 -17.91 19.91 -20.34
C ILE A 713 -17.68 20.85 -21.52
N LYS A 714 -16.44 21.29 -21.75
CA LYS A 714 -16.16 22.30 -22.79
C LYS A 714 -16.41 21.78 -24.20
N GLY A 715 -16.16 20.49 -24.43
CA GLY A 715 -16.46 19.81 -25.68
C GLY A 715 -17.90 19.32 -25.75
N SER A 716 -18.08 18.12 -26.27
CA SER A 716 -19.38 17.47 -26.40
C SER A 716 -19.64 16.51 -25.25
N SER A 717 -20.89 16.49 -24.80
CA SER A 717 -21.44 15.41 -23.99
C SER A 717 -22.22 14.45 -24.87
N ILE A 718 -21.87 13.17 -24.85
CA ILE A 718 -22.41 12.15 -25.76
C ILE A 718 -23.03 11.03 -24.94
N VAL A 719 -24.33 10.79 -25.14
CA VAL A 719 -25.05 9.64 -24.59
C VAL A 719 -25.37 8.71 -25.74
N SER A 720 -24.79 7.51 -25.76
CA SER A 720 -25.06 6.51 -26.80
C SER A 720 -25.84 5.35 -26.20
N LEU A 721 -26.99 5.01 -26.80
CA LEU A 721 -27.81 3.87 -26.44
C LEU A 721 -27.66 2.81 -27.52
N THR A 722 -27.04 1.67 -27.20
CA THR A 722 -26.79 0.59 -28.17
C THR A 722 -27.35 -0.75 -27.69
N GLY A 723 -27.56 -1.69 -28.61
CA GLY A 723 -28.16 -2.98 -28.27
C GLY A 723 -29.61 -2.85 -27.79
N ALA A 724 -30.02 -3.64 -26.79
CA ALA A 724 -31.36 -3.66 -26.20
C ALA A 724 -31.44 -2.82 -24.90
N THR A 725 -30.96 -1.57 -24.93
CA THR A 725 -30.95 -0.69 -23.76
C THR A 725 -32.35 -0.12 -23.43
N THR A 726 -32.73 -0.17 -22.17
CA THR A 726 -33.99 0.40 -21.68
C THR A 726 -33.74 1.41 -20.56
N SER A 727 -34.49 2.50 -20.57
CA SER A 727 -34.56 3.48 -19.49
C SER A 727 -36.01 3.79 -19.16
N ASN A 728 -36.37 3.70 -17.87
CA ASN A 728 -37.70 4.04 -17.40
C ASN A 728 -37.84 5.53 -17.03
N ASN A 729 -36.87 6.35 -17.42
CA ASN A 729 -36.82 7.78 -17.12
C ASN A 729 -36.38 8.60 -18.34
N TYR A 730 -36.17 9.91 -18.16
CA TYR A 730 -35.70 10.81 -19.21
C TYR A 730 -34.16 10.85 -19.29
N ILE A 731 -33.65 11.17 -20.48
CA ILE A 731 -32.34 11.83 -20.61
C ILE A 731 -32.56 13.32 -20.40
N TYR A 732 -31.89 13.86 -19.39
CA TYR A 732 -31.81 15.28 -19.12
C TYR A 732 -30.52 15.83 -19.72
N SER A 733 -30.64 16.67 -20.75
CA SER A 733 -29.51 17.44 -21.25
C SER A 733 -29.07 18.52 -20.28
N TYR A 734 -30.03 19.08 -19.53
CA TYR A 734 -29.79 20.04 -18.47
C TYR A 734 -30.79 19.77 -17.34
N GLN A 735 -30.32 19.80 -16.10
CA GLN A 735 -31.14 19.59 -14.91
C GLN A 735 -31.22 20.89 -14.08
N GLY A 736 -32.41 21.50 -14.01
CA GLY A 736 -32.71 22.65 -13.13
C GLY A 736 -32.11 24.01 -13.56
N ASN A 737 -32.05 24.96 -12.62
CA ASN A 737 -31.36 26.26 -12.73
C ASN A 737 -29.83 26.12 -12.61
N ALA A 738 -29.27 24.97 -12.95
CA ALA A 738 -27.86 24.67 -12.72
C ALA A 738 -26.97 25.63 -13.51
N THR A 739 -25.92 26.14 -12.85
CA THR A 739 -24.80 26.90 -13.43
C THR A 739 -23.89 26.05 -14.31
N ALA A 740 -24.36 24.87 -14.74
CA ALA A 740 -23.59 23.94 -15.54
C ALA A 740 -23.43 24.44 -16.98
N SER A 741 -22.37 24.00 -17.66
CA SER A 741 -22.10 24.37 -19.05
C SER A 741 -21.66 23.19 -19.89
N VAL A 742 -22.13 23.17 -21.14
CA VAL A 742 -21.70 22.19 -22.15
C VAL A 742 -21.46 22.90 -23.47
N GLY A 743 -20.50 22.43 -24.27
CA GLY A 743 -20.34 22.85 -25.65
C GLY A 743 -21.55 22.40 -26.48
N LYS A 744 -21.79 21.08 -26.52
CA LYS A 744 -22.94 20.45 -27.21
C LYS A 744 -23.37 19.16 -26.50
N VAL A 745 -24.65 18.82 -26.57
CA VAL A 745 -25.17 17.51 -26.16
C VAL A 745 -25.60 16.73 -27.39
N LEU A 746 -25.13 15.49 -27.52
CA LEU A 746 -25.59 14.52 -28.51
C LEU A 746 -26.19 13.32 -27.77
N VAL A 747 -27.45 13.03 -28.04
CA VAL A 747 -28.08 11.77 -27.65
C VAL A 747 -28.25 10.93 -28.90
N GLU A 748 -27.68 9.73 -28.91
CA GLU A 748 -27.77 8.84 -30.06
C GLU A 748 -28.32 7.45 -29.72
N ALA A 749 -29.15 6.94 -30.62
CA ALA A 749 -29.52 5.53 -30.66
C ALA A 749 -28.70 4.85 -31.75
N GLY A 750 -28.07 3.72 -31.42
CA GLY A 750 -27.08 3.07 -32.25
C GLY A 750 -25.74 3.81 -32.26
N ASN A 751 -24.90 3.46 -33.22
CA ASN A 751 -23.60 4.09 -33.41
C ASN A 751 -23.22 4.07 -34.90
N GLU A 752 -22.09 4.69 -35.24
CA GLU A 752 -21.53 4.74 -36.59
C GLU A 752 -21.28 3.37 -37.24
N LYS A 753 -21.20 2.30 -36.43
CA LYS A 753 -21.00 0.93 -36.92
C LYS A 753 -22.29 0.29 -37.44
N GLY A 754 -23.45 0.95 -37.28
CA GLY A 754 -24.74 0.45 -37.75
C GLY A 754 -25.23 -0.79 -36.99
N LEU A 755 -24.89 -0.90 -35.69
CA LEU A 755 -25.33 -1.98 -34.82
C LEU A 755 -26.86 -2.01 -34.73
N GLN A 756 -27.44 -3.21 -34.87
CA GLN A 756 -28.86 -3.41 -34.62
C GLN A 756 -29.18 -2.99 -33.19
N THR A 757 -29.99 -1.93 -33.05
CA THR A 757 -30.25 -1.30 -31.76
C THR A 757 -31.75 -1.12 -31.57
N LYS A 758 -32.22 -1.39 -30.36
CA LYS A 758 -33.57 -1.09 -29.91
C LYS A 758 -33.50 -0.44 -28.53
N ALA A 759 -33.40 0.88 -28.53
CA ALA A 759 -33.38 1.68 -27.32
C ALA A 759 -34.82 2.11 -26.94
N SER A 760 -35.22 1.92 -25.69
CA SER A 760 -36.50 2.44 -25.18
C SER A 760 -36.28 3.37 -24.00
N ILE A 761 -36.77 4.61 -24.07
CA ILE A 761 -36.60 5.63 -23.04
C ILE A 761 -37.87 6.47 -22.89
N VAL A 762 -38.13 7.11 -21.74
CA VAL A 762 -39.33 7.95 -21.57
C VAL A 762 -39.33 9.13 -22.54
N GLY A 763 -38.21 9.85 -22.61
CA GLY A 763 -38.06 11.01 -23.46
C GLY A 763 -36.70 11.67 -23.32
N ILE A 764 -36.48 12.71 -24.11
CA ILE A 764 -35.28 13.55 -24.07
C ILE A 764 -35.73 14.98 -23.75
N TYR A 765 -35.10 15.58 -22.75
CA TYR A 765 -35.53 16.87 -22.21
C TYR A 765 -34.34 17.75 -21.81
N SER A 766 -34.41 19.04 -22.15
CA SER A 766 -33.49 20.07 -21.65
C SER A 766 -34.23 21.19 -20.90
N THR A 767 -33.81 21.55 -19.68
CA THR A 767 -34.28 22.79 -19.02
C THR A 767 -33.68 24.05 -19.65
N ASP A 768 -32.51 23.94 -20.26
CA ASP A 768 -31.84 25.03 -20.98
C ASP A 768 -32.42 25.18 -22.40
N GLN A 769 -32.67 26.43 -22.79
CA GLN A 769 -33.20 26.81 -24.11
C GLN A 769 -32.11 27.27 -25.08
N SER A 770 -30.83 27.11 -24.74
CA SER A 770 -29.68 27.59 -25.53
C SER A 770 -29.38 26.84 -26.83
N ASN A 771 -30.30 25.98 -27.31
CA ASN A 771 -30.19 25.26 -28.60
C ASN A 771 -28.94 24.36 -28.73
N LYS A 772 -28.70 23.47 -27.75
CA LYS A 772 -27.48 22.64 -27.68
C LYS A 772 -27.68 21.12 -27.75
N THR A 773 -28.92 20.64 -27.71
CA THR A 773 -29.22 19.20 -27.62
C THR A 773 -29.63 18.65 -28.96
N ASP A 774 -28.81 17.79 -29.55
CA ASP A 774 -29.15 17.09 -30.78
C ASP A 774 -29.47 15.63 -30.50
N VAL A 775 -30.36 15.07 -31.31
CA VAL A 775 -30.73 13.66 -31.29
C VAL A 775 -30.37 13.03 -32.62
N LYS A 776 -29.65 11.91 -32.59
CA LYS A 776 -29.35 11.11 -33.77
C LYS A 776 -29.88 9.69 -33.64
N VAL A 777 -30.61 9.22 -34.64
CA VAL A 777 -30.96 7.81 -34.78
C VAL A 777 -30.12 7.25 -35.92
N ASN A 778 -29.09 6.49 -35.57
CA ASN A 778 -28.19 5.89 -36.55
C ASN A 778 -28.89 4.79 -37.34
N LYS A 779 -28.29 4.39 -38.47
CA LYS A 779 -28.76 3.28 -39.31
C LYS A 779 -28.97 2.00 -38.48
N ASN A 780 -30.06 1.29 -38.75
CA ASN A 780 -30.48 0.06 -38.06
C ASN A 780 -30.80 0.24 -36.55
N ALA A 781 -30.98 1.48 -36.08
CA ALA A 781 -31.37 1.76 -34.71
C ALA A 781 -32.84 2.17 -34.59
N GLU A 782 -33.51 1.70 -33.54
CA GLU A 782 -34.83 2.15 -33.12
C GLU A 782 -34.70 2.91 -31.80
N LEU A 783 -35.14 4.17 -31.76
CA LEU A 783 -35.32 4.97 -30.56
C LEU A 783 -36.81 5.07 -30.22
N ASN A 784 -37.23 4.40 -29.16
CA ASN A 784 -38.61 4.32 -28.71
C ASN A 784 -38.86 5.21 -27.49
N LEU A 785 -39.60 6.29 -27.69
CA LEU A 785 -39.98 7.25 -26.66
C LEU A 785 -41.31 6.84 -26.02
N THR A 786 -41.25 6.37 -24.77
CA THR A 786 -42.34 5.66 -24.11
C THR A 786 -43.31 6.55 -23.33
N TYR A 787 -43.05 7.85 -23.23
CA TYR A 787 -43.96 8.78 -22.57
C TYR A 787 -45.36 8.77 -23.21
N THR A 788 -46.39 8.61 -22.38
CA THR A 788 -47.82 8.63 -22.78
C THR A 788 -48.64 9.67 -22.02
N GLY A 789 -47.99 10.49 -21.19
CA GLY A 789 -48.66 11.50 -20.36
C GLY A 789 -49.12 12.73 -21.15
N THR A 790 -49.70 13.68 -20.42
CA THR A 790 -50.16 14.98 -20.94
C THR A 790 -49.52 16.18 -20.25
N THR A 791 -48.70 15.98 -19.22
CA THR A 791 -48.06 17.02 -18.42
C THR A 791 -46.57 17.15 -18.73
N THR A 792 -46.04 18.37 -18.72
CA THR A 792 -44.59 18.62 -18.91
C THR A 792 -43.74 17.87 -17.87
N PRO A 793 -42.51 17.42 -18.22
CA PRO A 793 -41.88 17.50 -19.54
C PRO A 793 -42.47 16.53 -20.58
N TYR A 794 -42.45 16.92 -21.86
CA TYR A 794 -42.87 16.06 -22.99
C TYR A 794 -41.71 15.22 -23.52
N HIS A 795 -41.99 14.27 -24.42
CA HIS A 795 -41.05 13.27 -24.92
C HIS A 795 -39.82 13.82 -25.71
N LEU A 796 -39.87 15.03 -26.24
CA LEU A 796 -38.79 15.68 -27.04
C LEU A 796 -38.65 17.19 -26.75
N MET A 797 -38.80 17.59 -25.48
CA MET A 797 -38.88 19.01 -25.14
C MET A 797 -37.50 19.69 -25.15
N ASN A 798 -37.38 20.82 -25.88
CA ASN A 798 -36.15 21.61 -26.03
C ASN A 798 -34.97 20.86 -26.68
N VAL A 799 -35.26 19.83 -27.46
CA VAL A 799 -34.32 19.28 -28.45
C VAL A 799 -34.10 20.32 -29.55
N TYR A 800 -32.88 20.47 -30.03
CA TYR A 800 -32.51 21.35 -31.14
C TYR A 800 -32.71 20.60 -32.46
N ASP A 801 -31.73 19.87 -32.96
CA ASP A 801 -31.85 19.10 -34.20
C ASP A 801 -32.15 17.62 -33.95
N ILE A 802 -32.92 17.01 -34.85
CA ILE A 802 -33.12 15.56 -34.92
C ILE A 802 -32.69 15.07 -36.30
N ASP A 803 -31.78 14.11 -36.34
CA ASP A 803 -31.37 13.43 -37.58
C ASP A 803 -31.66 11.92 -37.49
N ILE A 804 -32.31 11.37 -38.52
CA ILE A 804 -32.70 9.97 -38.57
C ILE A 804 -32.14 9.35 -39.86
N GLU A 805 -31.07 8.58 -39.70
CA GLU A 805 -30.43 7.91 -40.83
C GLU A 805 -31.34 6.87 -41.49
N LYS A 806 -31.00 6.50 -42.72
CA LYS A 806 -31.67 5.44 -43.47
C LYS A 806 -31.75 4.15 -42.63
N ASP A 807 -32.89 3.47 -42.67
CA ASP A 807 -33.20 2.27 -41.88
C ASP A 807 -33.19 2.49 -40.35
N GLY A 808 -33.03 3.73 -39.87
CA GLY A 808 -33.28 4.14 -38.49
C GLY A 808 -34.76 4.45 -38.25
N ALA A 809 -35.21 4.33 -37.00
CA ALA A 809 -36.59 4.56 -36.61
C ALA A 809 -36.71 5.38 -35.30
N LEU A 810 -37.45 6.49 -35.33
CA LEU A 810 -37.91 7.19 -34.14
C LEU A 810 -39.38 6.83 -33.88
N ILE A 811 -39.68 6.31 -32.70
CA ILE A 811 -41.04 5.93 -32.31
C ILE A 811 -41.46 6.80 -31.13
N THR A 812 -42.58 7.51 -31.23
CA THR A 812 -43.18 8.25 -30.13
C THR A 812 -44.51 7.60 -29.75
N LYS A 813 -44.82 7.52 -28.45
CA LYS A 813 -46.10 6.97 -27.96
C LYS A 813 -47.07 8.03 -27.43
N SER A 814 -46.65 9.29 -27.43
CA SER A 814 -47.46 10.40 -26.93
C SER A 814 -48.24 11.06 -28.06
N ALA A 815 -49.52 11.32 -27.81
CA ALA A 815 -50.33 12.21 -28.65
C ALA A 815 -50.13 13.70 -28.31
N GLN A 816 -49.20 14.04 -27.41
CA GLN A 816 -48.83 15.43 -27.16
C GLN A 816 -47.90 15.96 -28.24
N ASN A 817 -48.00 17.26 -28.52
CA ASN A 817 -47.09 17.91 -29.44
C ASN A 817 -45.67 17.91 -28.87
N ALA A 818 -44.68 17.62 -29.72
CA ALA A 818 -43.25 17.66 -29.43
C ALA A 818 -42.62 18.91 -30.06
N PRO A 819 -42.48 20.02 -29.31
CA PRO A 819 -41.78 21.20 -29.80
C PRO A 819 -40.26 21.00 -29.73
N ILE A 820 -39.61 21.02 -30.89
CA ILE A 820 -38.16 21.11 -31.05
C ILE A 820 -37.77 22.51 -31.53
N LYS A 821 -36.52 22.91 -31.27
CA LYS A 821 -35.99 24.24 -31.54
C LYS A 821 -35.25 24.35 -32.87
N GLY A 822 -34.87 23.22 -33.46
CA GLY A 822 -34.12 23.17 -34.71
C GLY A 822 -34.88 22.44 -35.81
N SER A 823 -34.13 21.72 -36.62
CA SER A 823 -34.55 21.00 -37.82
C SER A 823 -34.80 19.52 -37.54
N LEU A 824 -35.58 18.92 -38.42
CA LEU A 824 -35.75 17.47 -38.50
C LEU A 824 -35.25 17.02 -39.87
N SER A 825 -34.28 16.12 -39.92
CA SER A 825 -33.67 15.63 -41.17
C SER A 825 -33.53 14.11 -41.23
N GLY A 826 -33.25 13.61 -42.44
CA GLY A 826 -32.78 12.25 -42.66
C GLY A 826 -33.59 11.45 -43.68
N GLU A 827 -33.41 10.13 -43.65
CA GLU A 827 -34.02 9.16 -44.57
C GLU A 827 -34.73 8.01 -43.82
N GLY A 828 -34.86 8.11 -42.50
CA GLY A 828 -35.44 7.07 -41.67
C GLY A 828 -36.97 7.12 -41.53
N THR A 829 -37.47 6.34 -40.58
CA THR A 829 -38.90 6.22 -40.26
C THR A 829 -39.24 6.94 -38.97
N ILE A 830 -40.39 7.61 -38.94
CA ILE A 830 -40.99 8.15 -37.72
C ILE A 830 -42.33 7.45 -37.51
N THR A 831 -42.55 6.91 -36.32
CA THR A 831 -43.84 6.33 -35.91
C THR A 831 -44.45 7.18 -34.79
N MET A 832 -45.68 7.64 -34.95
CA MET A 832 -46.38 8.45 -33.94
C MET A 832 -47.88 8.12 -33.87
N PRO A 833 -48.54 8.29 -32.72
CA PRO A 833 -49.98 8.09 -32.61
C PRO A 833 -50.76 9.24 -33.26
N VAL A 834 -52.00 8.95 -33.62
CA VAL A 834 -52.98 9.97 -34.00
C VAL A 834 -53.09 11.03 -32.90
N GLY A 835 -52.98 12.30 -33.30
CA GLY A 835 -52.97 13.46 -32.40
C GLY A 835 -51.56 13.95 -32.03
N GLY A 836 -50.53 13.11 -32.18
CA GLY A 836 -49.14 13.52 -31.99
C GLY A 836 -48.61 14.36 -33.16
N LYS A 837 -47.80 15.38 -32.86
CA LYS A 837 -47.23 16.31 -33.84
C LYS A 837 -45.83 16.74 -33.43
N ILE A 838 -44.88 16.79 -34.37
CA ILE A 838 -43.55 17.38 -34.14
C ILE A 838 -43.53 18.79 -34.74
N ILE A 839 -43.14 19.78 -33.93
CA ILE A 839 -43.15 21.19 -34.31
C ILE A 839 -41.72 21.73 -34.19
N GLY A 840 -41.14 22.22 -35.28
CA GLY A 840 -39.78 22.78 -35.30
C GLY A 840 -39.73 24.25 -35.71
N SER A 841 -38.76 25.00 -35.19
CA SER A 841 -38.42 26.33 -35.70
C SER A 841 -37.44 26.32 -36.87
N GLY A 842 -36.74 25.20 -37.12
CA GLY A 842 -35.89 25.00 -38.28
C GLY A 842 -36.65 24.42 -39.47
N THR A 843 -35.94 23.64 -40.29
CA THR A 843 -36.49 23.04 -41.51
C THR A 843 -36.75 21.54 -41.35
N LEU A 844 -37.74 21.02 -42.07
CA LEU A 844 -37.85 19.59 -42.36
C LEU A 844 -37.09 19.30 -43.65
N GLY A 845 -36.03 18.48 -43.56
CA GLY A 845 -35.15 18.09 -44.67
C GLY A 845 -35.12 16.58 -44.91
N GLY A 846 -34.60 16.15 -46.06
CA GLY A 846 -34.46 14.74 -46.41
C GLY A 846 -35.73 14.06 -46.93
N ASN A 847 -35.77 12.73 -46.83
CA ASN A 847 -36.83 11.87 -47.36
C ASN A 847 -37.31 10.87 -46.29
N LEU A 848 -38.13 11.35 -45.35
CA LEU A 848 -38.60 10.59 -44.20
C LEU A 848 -39.81 9.72 -44.54
N THR A 849 -40.04 8.68 -43.76
CA THR A 849 -41.25 7.85 -43.82
C THR A 849 -42.07 8.02 -42.54
N LEU A 850 -43.37 8.31 -42.65
CA LEU A 850 -44.30 8.39 -41.52
C LEU A 850 -45.12 7.09 -41.40
N LYS A 851 -45.15 6.52 -40.19
CA LYS A 851 -46.09 5.48 -39.77
C LYS A 851 -46.98 6.03 -38.66
N ILE A 852 -48.27 5.72 -38.72
CA ILE A 852 -49.26 6.24 -37.76
C ILE A 852 -49.85 5.08 -36.96
N THR A 853 -50.04 5.26 -35.65
CA THR A 853 -50.78 4.33 -34.80
C THR A 853 -52.11 4.95 -34.34
N GLY A 854 -53.17 4.14 -34.26
CA GLY A 854 -54.53 4.61 -33.93
C GLY A 854 -55.41 4.84 -35.16
N THR A 855 -56.63 5.35 -34.94
CA THR A 855 -57.64 5.50 -35.98
C THR A 855 -57.45 6.80 -36.76
N LEU A 856 -57.18 6.69 -38.07
CA LEU A 856 -56.99 7.85 -38.95
C LEU A 856 -58.28 8.68 -39.11
N ASN A 857 -58.12 9.99 -39.22
CA ASN A 857 -59.18 10.94 -39.53
C ASN A 857 -58.62 12.07 -40.42
N LYS A 858 -59.47 12.81 -41.12
CA LYS A 858 -59.03 13.94 -41.94
C LYS A 858 -58.54 15.10 -41.07
N ASP A 859 -57.69 15.93 -41.67
CA ASP A 859 -57.18 17.21 -41.13
C ASP A 859 -56.30 17.07 -39.87
N ILE A 860 -55.63 15.92 -39.71
CA ILE A 860 -54.67 15.69 -38.63
C ILE A 860 -53.28 16.14 -39.07
N GLU A 861 -52.64 17.00 -38.28
CA GLU A 861 -51.31 17.54 -38.53
C GLU A 861 -50.24 16.72 -37.80
N PHE A 862 -49.16 16.37 -38.51
CA PHE A 862 -48.06 15.57 -37.95
C PHE A 862 -46.73 16.32 -37.87
N PHE A 863 -46.52 17.29 -38.77
CA PHE A 863 -45.30 18.09 -38.80
C PHE A 863 -45.64 19.56 -39.07
N GLU A 864 -44.97 20.47 -38.36
CA GLU A 864 -45.01 21.91 -38.62
C GLU A 864 -43.59 22.49 -38.51
N PHE A 865 -43.09 23.07 -39.60
CA PHE A 865 -41.71 23.60 -39.71
C PHE A 865 -41.69 24.91 -40.49
N ASP A 866 -40.53 25.54 -40.63
CA ASP A 866 -40.36 26.74 -41.46
C ASP A 866 -40.81 26.50 -42.91
N LYS A 867 -41.42 27.50 -43.55
CA LYS A 867 -41.89 27.41 -44.93
C LYS A 867 -40.82 27.02 -45.96
N SER A 868 -39.55 27.27 -45.67
CA SER A 868 -38.41 26.91 -46.52
C SER A 868 -38.07 25.42 -46.49
N SER A 869 -38.74 24.63 -45.64
CA SER A 869 -38.57 23.17 -45.58
C SER A 869 -38.72 22.55 -46.97
N THR A 870 -37.74 21.75 -47.40
CA THR A 870 -37.74 21.09 -48.72
C THR A 870 -37.97 19.59 -48.64
N GLY A 871 -37.96 19.03 -47.42
CA GLY A 871 -38.06 17.59 -47.19
C GLY A 871 -39.39 16.99 -47.64
N LYS A 872 -39.33 15.69 -47.95
CA LYS A 872 -40.46 14.84 -48.30
C LYS A 872 -40.78 13.91 -47.15
N VAL A 873 -42.07 13.70 -46.91
CA VAL A 873 -42.56 12.73 -45.92
C VAL A 873 -43.46 11.74 -46.67
N ASN A 874 -42.99 10.51 -46.80
CA ASN A 874 -43.74 9.43 -47.42
C ASN A 874 -44.72 8.84 -46.40
N PHE A 875 -45.96 8.63 -46.82
CA PHE A 875 -47.00 8.03 -46.01
C PHE A 875 -47.81 7.07 -46.89
N THR A 876 -48.20 5.94 -46.33
CA THR A 876 -49.08 4.97 -46.99
C THR A 876 -50.19 4.60 -46.04
N ASP A 877 -51.43 4.93 -46.43
CA ASP A 877 -52.63 4.48 -45.73
C ASP A 877 -52.95 3.04 -46.15
N PRO A 878 -53.03 2.07 -45.21
CA PRO A 878 -53.45 0.71 -45.50
C PRO A 878 -54.82 0.62 -46.18
N ASP A 879 -55.73 1.55 -45.86
CA ASP A 879 -57.10 1.57 -46.38
C ASP A 879 -57.25 2.47 -47.62
N TYR A 880 -56.16 3.08 -48.10
CA TYR A 880 -56.12 3.99 -49.25
C TYR A 880 -57.15 5.13 -49.19
N LYS A 881 -57.57 5.54 -47.99
CA LYS A 881 -58.58 6.59 -47.76
C LYS A 881 -57.94 7.96 -47.57
N TYR A 882 -56.72 8.00 -47.06
CA TYR A 882 -56.03 9.23 -46.69
C TYR A 882 -54.65 9.36 -47.36
N TYR A 883 -54.23 10.60 -47.59
CA TYR A 883 -52.89 10.93 -48.05
C TYR A 883 -52.31 12.10 -47.25
N LEU A 884 -50.97 12.14 -47.13
CA LEU A 884 -50.28 13.23 -46.45
C LEU A 884 -50.00 14.36 -47.44
N LYS A 885 -50.55 15.55 -47.17
CA LYS A 885 -50.35 16.74 -47.99
C LYS A 885 -49.45 17.72 -47.26
N LYS A 886 -48.46 18.27 -47.97
CA LYS A 886 -47.70 19.44 -47.52
C LYS A 886 -48.45 20.71 -47.90
N GLU A 887 -48.81 21.52 -46.93
CA GLU A 887 -49.44 22.83 -47.10
C GLU A 887 -48.45 23.92 -46.67
N ILE A 888 -48.28 24.94 -47.51
CA ILE A 888 -47.36 26.05 -47.26
C ILE A 888 -48.19 27.28 -46.92
N GLY A 889 -48.07 27.74 -45.66
CA GLY A 889 -48.64 28.99 -45.17
C GLY A 889 -47.71 30.18 -45.36
N SER A 890 -47.99 31.28 -44.65
CA SER A 890 -47.21 32.53 -44.69
C SER A 890 -45.77 32.40 -44.20
N ASP A 891 -45.58 31.55 -43.20
CA ASP A 891 -44.37 31.39 -42.39
C ASP A 891 -44.06 29.92 -42.07
N LYS A 892 -45.06 29.03 -42.12
CA LYS A 892 -44.91 27.60 -41.81
C LYS A 892 -45.26 26.69 -42.99
N ALA A 893 -44.62 25.53 -43.05
CA ALA A 893 -45.04 24.37 -43.82
C ALA A 893 -45.62 23.31 -42.86
N ILE A 894 -46.80 22.80 -43.17
CA ILE A 894 -47.53 21.82 -42.35
C ILE A 894 -47.76 20.56 -43.19
N TRP A 895 -47.55 19.38 -42.59
CA TRP A 895 -47.92 18.09 -43.18
C TRP A 895 -49.18 17.57 -42.51
N VAL A 896 -50.25 17.55 -43.28
CA VAL A 896 -51.61 17.29 -42.81
C VAL A 896 -52.24 16.14 -43.59
N LEU A 897 -52.96 15.28 -42.89
CA LEU A 897 -53.69 14.16 -43.50
C LEU A 897 -54.97 14.69 -44.17
N LYS A 898 -55.19 14.36 -45.45
CA LYS A 898 -56.40 14.71 -46.19
C LYS A 898 -57.09 13.46 -46.69
N GLU A 899 -58.42 13.51 -46.78
CA GLU A 899 -59.22 12.43 -47.35
C GLU A 899 -59.11 12.45 -48.87
N GLY A 900 -58.85 11.30 -49.48
CA GLY A 900 -58.72 11.13 -50.92
C GLY A 900 -57.58 10.19 -51.34
N ILE A 901 -57.51 9.92 -52.64
CA ILE A 901 -56.45 9.13 -53.29
C ILE A 901 -55.61 10.10 -54.13
N ILE A 902 -54.28 10.10 -53.95
CA ILE A 902 -53.38 10.75 -54.91
C ILE A 902 -53.31 9.86 -56.15
N ILE A 903 -53.96 10.27 -57.24
CA ILE A 903 -53.77 9.68 -58.55
C ILE A 903 -52.59 10.41 -59.19
N ASN A 904 -51.41 9.79 -59.23
CA ASN A 904 -50.28 10.29 -60.02
C ASN A 904 -50.61 10.15 -61.51
N THR A 905 -51.19 11.18 -62.12
CA THR A 905 -51.27 11.30 -63.58
C THR A 905 -49.96 11.90 -64.09
N THR A 906 -49.01 11.05 -64.47
CA THR A 906 -47.93 11.48 -65.37
C THR A 906 -48.51 11.56 -66.79
N PRO A 907 -48.39 12.70 -67.52
CA PRO A 907 -48.85 12.77 -68.89
C PRO A 907 -47.97 11.91 -69.80
N LEU A 908 -48.59 10.99 -70.53
CA LEU A 908 -47.99 10.32 -71.68
C LEU A 908 -47.67 11.38 -72.73
N ILE A 909 -46.39 11.74 -72.86
CA ILE A 909 -45.87 12.38 -74.06
C ILE A 909 -45.80 11.28 -75.13
N THR A 910 -46.72 11.30 -76.08
CA THR A 910 -46.56 10.67 -77.38
C THR A 910 -45.89 11.66 -78.32
N GLU A 911 -44.65 11.39 -78.74
CA GLU A 911 -44.12 11.88 -80.01
C GLU A 911 -44.03 10.73 -81.02
N ARG A 912 -44.25 11.09 -82.29
CA ARG A 912 -44.19 10.20 -83.47
C ARG A 912 -42.77 9.78 -83.79
#